data_AF-A0AA41KEX2-F1
#
_entry.id   AF-A0AA41KEX2-F1
#
_cell.length_a   1.000
_cell.length_b   1.000
_cell.length_c   1.000
_cell.angle_alpha   90.00
_cell.angle_beta   90.00
_cell.angle_gamma   90.00
#
_symmetry.space_group_name_H-M   'P 1'
#
loop_
_entity.id
_entity.type
_entity.pdbx_description
1 polymer ?
#
loop_
_entity_poly.entity_id
_entity_poly.type
_entity_poly.pdbx_seq_one_letter_code
_entity_poly.pdbx_strand_id
1 'polypeptide(L)'
;MPRRRDLLKTVGITATGLLAGCPGTQSGGPSTETSGSDATGTRTQTETEGTQTESEVSVGPMTAVAAEWNAYRARLFDAVALGRAGAPSAGASVAQSVFARFEGASGEYGAHEQLESVSESAYEGFEEALGELQSSLSEGEVGAAADAASEASGKLQTAQQSAAGQRATRAFDLLLLGSRASNAVVAARLGSFEGAATVAEETTVAFEDGPVYSAVEEADGEAYEAFESGLAGIGEAASSEDAAGVTEQARAALDAAVQGAYAIAPTDSVAGAGHLSAMQARGWDAAALASGGGVGADYAHATTLNTYRARVHDAAWLARAGETDTAATMVEDVFAHFEGAAAHDALEEADGEAYEAFEGGLSDLSTAVENGNSEGIASAAETVDTNLVAGIEALAGGNAPALQSGFFKARFADARELYRQGQAGRAATLVSDLFARFEENQLDFHETLEETSEDLYHRFEEEHLASLQTAYENGDDDAVGTHHDGVLAALLEFESAHSAAVASGSGATYMVGLAFDAAATNALGNADRAASTAQGALAFFESGAAGYHEALEEADEDLYHRFEDEALGGVISAANDGGDVYAAAKTFYGAAVESVRAIVGSSGGGTGPGAASIVSDVFATFENATVHDMLENADAEAYESFEAALNDYVAGLESGSTDGATAFANAARTGAFAVVGAVDSAPSDSGGHGDHGGEETETSLSGGPDVVEGVPEDANHIVDMEAVAYAPEELTVSVGDKVAWKHVGGEPHSVTAVEADLPEGATYWASGGFESESAAREGWENGEGAVQSGQSYVHTFETAGEHPYVCIPHEAAGMVGTVVVEE
;
A
#
# COMPACT_ATOMS: atom_id res chain seq x y z
N MET A 1 28.92 -17.77 -24.06
CA MET A 1 28.36 -18.84 -23.21
C MET A 1 29.42 -19.91 -22.96
N PRO A 2 29.46 -20.64 -21.81
CA PRO A 2 28.60 -20.61 -20.62
C PRO A 2 29.32 -20.53 -19.23
N ARG A 3 28.50 -20.14 -18.23
CA ARG A 3 28.48 -20.32 -16.75
C ARG A 3 29.74 -20.70 -15.95
N ARG A 4 29.97 -19.98 -14.83
CA ARG A 4 30.60 -20.49 -13.59
C ARG A 4 30.08 -19.76 -12.33
N ARG A 5 29.21 -20.45 -11.59
CA ARG A 5 29.21 -20.46 -10.12
C ARG A 5 30.58 -20.99 -9.63
N ASP A 6 30.93 -20.60 -8.41
CA ASP A 6 32.13 -20.98 -7.61
C ASP A 6 33.46 -20.28 -7.92
N LEU A 7 33.77 -19.29 -7.07
CA LEU A 7 35.08 -18.91 -6.49
C LEU A 7 34.92 -17.46 -6.03
N LEU A 8 34.78 -17.16 -4.74
CA LEU A 8 35.94 -16.86 -3.88
C LEU A 8 35.53 -16.92 -2.40
N LYS A 9 36.01 -17.94 -1.70
CA LYS A 9 36.37 -17.83 -0.27
C LYS A 9 37.83 -17.37 -0.19
N THR A 10 38.13 -16.60 0.84
CA THR A 10 39.46 -16.26 1.40
C THR A 10 40.01 -14.88 1.05
N VAL A 11 39.64 -13.87 1.85
CA VAL A 11 40.57 -12.81 2.29
C VAL A 11 40.40 -12.63 3.80
N GLY A 12 41.53 -12.58 4.49
CA GLY A 12 41.64 -12.74 5.93
C GLY A 12 41.14 -11.53 6.72
N ILE A 13 40.43 -11.86 7.80
CA ILE A 13 40.14 -10.99 8.93
C ILE A 13 41.47 -10.63 9.61
N THR A 14 41.90 -9.37 9.47
CA THR A 14 42.81 -8.74 10.42
C THR A 14 41.99 -7.86 11.35
N ALA A 15 41.86 -8.34 12.58
CA ALA A 15 41.36 -7.60 13.72
C ALA A 15 42.20 -6.34 13.99
N THR A 16 41.53 -5.21 14.22
CA THR A 16 42.08 -4.08 14.97
C THR A 16 41.10 -3.73 16.06
N GLY A 17 41.48 -4.12 17.28
CA GLY A 17 40.72 -3.87 18.50
C GLY A 17 40.93 -2.46 19.05
N LEU A 18 39.92 -2.04 19.80
CA LEU A 18 39.98 -1.06 20.88
C LEU A 18 41.13 -1.39 21.84
N LEU A 19 42.01 -0.43 22.11
CA LEU A 19 42.65 -0.26 23.43
C LEU A 19 43.11 1.20 23.60
N ALA A 20 42.48 1.88 24.56
CA ALA A 20 42.94 3.12 25.16
C ALA A 20 44.29 2.95 25.88
N GLY A 21 45.07 4.03 26.02
CA GLY A 21 46.12 4.10 27.04
C GLY A 21 47.36 4.91 26.66
N CYS A 22 47.44 6.11 27.24
CA CYS A 22 48.57 7.04 27.30
C CYS A 22 49.97 6.40 27.43
N PRO A 23 51.03 7.00 26.86
CA PRO A 23 52.39 6.76 27.31
C PRO A 23 52.94 7.97 28.08
N GLY A 24 53.39 7.72 29.30
CA GLY A 24 54.24 8.65 30.04
C GLY A 24 55.25 7.88 30.89
N THR A 25 56.48 7.72 30.38
CA THR A 25 57.72 7.94 31.15
C THR A 25 58.97 7.82 30.28
N GLN A 26 59.81 8.85 30.34
CA GLN A 26 61.15 8.94 29.77
C GLN A 26 62.18 8.05 30.49
N SER A 27 63.20 7.61 29.75
CA SER A 27 64.55 7.47 30.30
C SER A 27 65.62 7.80 29.25
N GLY A 28 66.50 8.76 29.59
CA GLY A 28 67.92 8.79 29.20
C GLY A 28 68.31 9.60 27.95
N GLY A 29 68.88 10.80 28.15
CA GLY A 29 69.54 11.64 27.13
C GLY A 29 70.93 11.11 26.68
N PRO A 30 71.90 11.95 26.22
CA PRO A 30 71.92 13.43 26.24
C PRO A 30 72.47 14.14 24.97
N SER A 31 72.45 15.49 25.05
CA SER A 31 73.40 16.47 24.46
C SER A 31 73.06 17.07 23.09
N THR A 32 72.70 18.35 23.04
CA THR A 32 73.65 19.43 22.66
C THR A 32 73.12 20.82 23.05
N GLU A 33 74.06 21.66 23.46
CA GLU A 33 73.94 23.08 23.86
C GLU A 33 73.45 23.95 22.67
N THR A 34 72.73 25.07 22.84
CA THR A 34 73.32 26.37 23.22
C THR A 34 72.26 27.46 23.47
N SER A 35 72.42 28.15 24.61
CA SER A 35 72.37 29.61 24.86
C SER A 35 71.22 30.51 24.36
N GLY A 36 70.59 31.23 25.32
CA GLY A 36 70.27 32.65 25.11
C GLY A 36 69.04 33.28 25.82
N SER A 37 69.22 33.66 27.10
CA SER A 37 68.64 34.81 27.84
C SER A 37 67.12 35.01 28.07
N ASP A 38 66.76 34.87 29.35
CA ASP A 38 66.02 35.79 30.25
C ASP A 38 64.68 36.43 29.85
N ALA A 39 63.61 36.00 30.52
CA ALA A 39 62.80 36.87 31.40
C ALA A 39 61.97 36.04 32.40
N THR A 40 62.03 36.43 33.66
CA THR A 40 61.46 35.79 34.85
C THR A 40 60.01 36.20 35.09
N GLY A 41 59.17 35.27 35.57
CA GLY A 41 57.81 35.58 36.02
C GLY A 41 56.99 34.36 36.43
N THR A 42 57.34 33.72 37.54
CA THR A 42 56.61 32.61 38.16
C THR A 42 55.18 33.01 38.55
N ARG A 43 54.18 32.29 38.03
CA ARG A 43 52.86 32.15 38.65
C ARG A 43 52.35 30.71 38.46
N THR A 44 52.20 30.02 39.57
CA THR A 44 51.62 28.69 39.71
C THR A 44 50.24 28.63 39.04
N GLN A 45 50.09 27.80 38.00
CA GLN A 45 48.79 27.37 37.49
C GLN A 45 48.38 26.12 38.27
N THR A 46 47.23 26.21 38.92
CA THR A 46 46.41 25.06 39.29
C THR A 46 45.60 24.73 38.04
N GLU A 47 45.89 23.60 37.41
CA GLU A 47 45.05 23.04 36.35
C GLU A 47 43.78 22.51 37.02
N THR A 48 42.68 23.24 36.87
CA THR A 48 41.34 22.68 36.99
C THR A 48 41.05 21.98 35.66
N GLU A 49 40.89 20.66 35.72
CA GLU A 49 40.24 19.87 34.67
C GLU A 49 38.87 20.49 34.39
N GLY A 50 38.72 21.09 33.21
CA GLY A 50 37.43 21.55 32.73
C GLY A 50 36.65 20.35 32.23
N THR A 51 35.70 19.88 33.03
CA THR A 51 34.57 19.09 32.54
C THR A 51 33.93 19.89 31.41
N GLN A 52 33.97 19.37 30.18
CA GLN A 52 33.14 19.90 29.10
C GLN A 52 31.69 19.75 29.57
N THR A 53 31.08 20.87 29.89
CA THR A 53 29.66 20.93 30.21
C THR A 53 28.96 20.73 28.87
N GLU A 54 28.25 19.61 28.71
CA GLU A 54 27.28 19.47 27.61
C GLU A 54 26.41 20.73 27.63
N SER A 55 26.33 21.45 26.51
CA SER A 55 25.46 22.61 26.39
C SER A 55 24.03 22.11 26.63
N GLU A 56 23.42 22.48 27.76
CA GLU A 56 22.01 22.20 28.03
C GLU A 56 21.16 22.86 26.93
N VAL A 57 20.63 22.06 26.00
CA VAL A 57 19.60 22.49 25.08
C VAL A 57 18.36 22.81 25.91
N SER A 58 17.81 24.02 25.75
CA SER A 58 16.62 24.44 26.50
C SER A 58 15.38 23.70 25.98
N VAL A 59 14.60 23.13 26.89
CA VAL A 59 13.28 22.56 26.59
C VAL A 59 12.39 23.65 25.97
N GLY A 60 11.74 23.33 24.85
CA GLY A 60 10.91 24.27 24.09
C GLY A 60 10.29 23.62 22.83
N PRO A 61 9.82 24.40 21.85
CA PRO A 61 9.14 23.89 20.64
C PRO A 61 9.92 22.78 19.91
N MET A 62 11.24 22.93 19.77
CA MET A 62 12.10 21.93 19.11
C MET A 62 12.17 20.58 19.85
N THR A 63 11.85 20.55 21.15
CA THR A 63 11.69 19.28 21.88
C THR A 63 10.44 18.54 21.42
N ALA A 64 9.34 19.25 21.16
CA ALA A 64 8.11 18.65 20.65
C ALA A 64 8.27 18.23 19.18
N VAL A 65 8.94 19.02 18.35
CA VAL A 65 9.32 18.64 16.97
C VAL A 65 10.18 17.37 16.96
N ALA A 66 11.19 17.30 17.83
CA ALA A 66 12.01 16.09 17.96
C ALA A 66 11.19 14.86 18.42
N ALA A 67 10.17 15.05 19.26
CA ALA A 67 9.24 13.98 19.61
C ALA A 67 8.34 13.58 18.42
N GLU A 68 7.87 14.52 17.59
CA GLU A 68 7.10 14.22 16.38
C GLU A 68 7.93 13.42 15.36
N TRP A 69 9.21 13.77 15.15
CA TRP A 69 10.11 12.92 14.35
C TRP A 69 10.21 11.49 14.89
N ASN A 70 10.06 11.29 16.21
CA ASN A 70 10.04 9.95 16.77
C ASN A 70 8.78 9.15 16.38
N ALA A 71 7.65 9.82 16.14
CA ALA A 71 6.44 9.18 15.63
C ALA A 71 6.63 8.77 14.17
N TYR A 72 7.25 9.61 13.33
CA TYR A 72 7.64 9.21 11.96
C TYR A 72 8.60 8.01 11.99
N ARG A 73 9.62 8.04 12.84
CA ARG A 73 10.55 6.90 13.02
C ARG A 73 9.82 5.60 13.37
N ALA A 74 8.79 5.65 14.22
CA ALA A 74 7.99 4.47 14.57
C ALA A 74 7.21 3.94 13.36
N ARG A 75 6.54 4.83 12.61
CA ARG A 75 5.73 4.46 11.43
C ARG A 75 6.51 3.75 10.33
N LEU A 76 7.79 4.06 10.16
CA LEU A 76 8.68 3.33 9.24
C LEU A 76 8.70 1.83 9.56
N PHE A 77 8.73 1.48 10.86
CA PHE A 77 8.74 0.09 11.31
C PHE A 77 7.35 -0.53 11.36
N ASP A 78 6.27 0.26 11.30
CA ASP A 78 4.91 -0.25 11.09
C ASP A 78 4.78 -0.82 9.67
N ALA A 79 5.32 -0.09 8.68
CA ALA A 79 5.39 -0.54 7.29
C ALA A 79 6.18 -1.85 7.16
N VAL A 80 7.36 -1.93 7.80
CA VAL A 80 8.17 -3.15 7.83
C VAL A 80 7.43 -4.29 8.54
N ALA A 81 6.75 -4.02 9.65
CA ALA A 81 6.01 -5.05 10.39
C ALA A 81 4.84 -5.63 9.57
N LEU A 82 4.15 -4.82 8.75
CA LEU A 82 3.17 -5.31 7.78
C LEU A 82 3.81 -6.21 6.72
N GLY A 83 4.97 -5.82 6.18
CA GLY A 83 5.75 -6.68 5.29
C GLY A 83 6.12 -8.02 5.95
N ARG A 84 6.62 -7.99 7.18
CA ARG A 84 6.93 -9.20 7.99
C ARG A 84 5.68 -10.04 8.30
N ALA A 85 4.50 -9.41 8.32
CA ALA A 85 3.23 -10.09 8.51
C ALA A 85 2.65 -10.70 7.21
N GLY A 86 3.35 -10.58 6.08
CA GLY A 86 2.87 -11.07 4.78
C GLY A 86 1.99 -10.07 4.03
N ALA A 87 1.98 -8.79 4.43
CA ALA A 87 1.24 -7.71 3.79
C ALA A 87 2.17 -6.59 3.27
N PRO A 88 3.11 -6.89 2.36
CA PRO A 88 4.10 -5.92 1.88
C PRO A 88 3.48 -4.72 1.16
N SER A 89 2.42 -4.89 0.36
CA SER A 89 1.70 -3.79 -0.31
C SER A 89 1.01 -2.85 0.69
N ALA A 90 0.44 -3.39 1.77
CA ALA A 90 -0.09 -2.57 2.87
C ALA A 90 1.05 -1.81 3.57
N GLY A 91 2.22 -2.43 3.72
CA GLY A 91 3.43 -1.76 4.18
C GLY A 91 3.86 -0.60 3.27
N ALA A 92 3.89 -0.80 1.95
CA ALA A 92 4.21 0.24 0.98
C ALA A 92 3.24 1.43 1.07
N SER A 93 1.95 1.15 1.23
CA SER A 93 0.91 2.16 1.45
C SER A 93 1.14 2.96 2.73
N VAL A 94 1.56 2.30 3.82
CA VAL A 94 1.97 2.99 5.05
C VAL A 94 3.18 3.88 4.81
N ALA A 95 4.21 3.41 4.11
CA ALA A 95 5.39 4.21 3.78
C ALA A 95 5.04 5.47 2.96
N GLN A 96 4.17 5.34 1.95
CA GLN A 96 3.65 6.47 1.19
C GLN A 96 2.87 7.46 2.08
N SER A 97 2.05 6.95 3.01
CA SER A 97 1.35 7.78 4.00
C SER A 97 2.29 8.46 5.01
N VAL A 98 3.46 7.90 5.29
CA VAL A 98 4.52 8.57 6.06
C VAL A 98 5.03 9.76 5.27
N PHE A 99 5.35 9.56 3.98
CA PHE A 99 5.86 10.58 3.07
C PHE A 99 4.86 11.75 2.96
N ALA A 100 3.61 11.48 2.55
CA ALA A 100 2.58 12.50 2.39
C ALA A 100 2.30 13.30 3.68
N ARG A 101 2.32 12.64 4.85
CA ARG A 101 2.15 13.33 6.13
C ARG A 101 3.38 14.19 6.48
N PHE A 102 4.57 13.74 6.13
CA PHE A 102 5.80 14.48 6.41
C PHE A 102 5.82 15.79 5.60
N GLU A 103 5.58 15.70 4.30
CA GLU A 103 5.48 16.86 3.39
C GLU A 103 4.37 17.85 3.80
N GLY A 104 3.25 17.32 4.29
CA GLY A 104 2.17 18.15 4.82
C GLY A 104 2.47 18.82 6.16
N ALA A 105 3.52 18.39 6.89
CA ALA A 105 3.84 18.86 8.23
C ALA A 105 4.60 20.19 8.21
N SER A 106 3.95 21.19 7.65
CA SER A 106 4.50 22.51 7.36
C SER A 106 4.36 23.54 8.51
N GLY A 107 5.04 24.68 8.40
CA GLY A 107 4.98 25.84 9.30
C GLY A 107 6.25 26.08 10.13
N GLU A 108 6.26 27.16 10.93
CA GLU A 108 7.47 27.55 11.71
C GLU A 108 8.01 26.40 12.57
N TYR A 109 7.14 25.55 13.13
CA TYR A 109 7.53 24.36 13.89
C TYR A 109 6.95 23.08 13.27
N GLY A 110 6.78 23.08 11.94
CA GLY A 110 6.48 21.89 11.16
C GLY A 110 7.63 20.88 11.23
N ALA A 111 7.30 19.59 11.18
CA ALA A 111 8.32 18.54 11.24
C ALA A 111 9.20 18.56 9.97
N HIS A 112 8.63 18.98 8.83
CA HIS A 112 9.30 19.12 7.55
C HIS A 112 10.36 20.22 7.57
N GLU A 113 9.94 21.48 7.73
CA GLU A 113 10.83 22.64 7.64
C GLU A 113 11.89 22.61 8.73
N GLN A 114 11.56 22.05 9.90
CA GLN A 114 12.55 21.91 10.96
C GLN A 114 13.60 20.85 10.65
N LEU A 115 13.29 19.80 9.87
CA LEU A 115 14.27 18.79 9.51
C LEU A 115 15.28 19.39 8.54
N GLU A 116 14.76 20.05 7.50
CA GLU A 116 15.53 20.79 6.51
C GLU A 116 16.41 21.87 7.20
N SER A 117 15.80 22.70 8.07
CA SER A 117 16.52 23.77 8.77
C SER A 117 17.57 23.25 9.74
N VAL A 118 17.37 22.10 10.39
CA VAL A 118 18.33 21.53 11.33
C VAL A 118 19.46 20.84 10.59
N SER A 119 19.16 20.14 9.50
CA SER A 119 20.13 19.37 8.72
C SER A 119 19.57 18.97 7.34
N GLU A 120 19.85 19.77 6.31
CA GLU A 120 19.62 19.47 4.89
C GLU A 120 20.04 18.03 4.51
N SER A 121 21.23 17.58 4.91
CA SER A 121 21.68 16.20 4.61
C SER A 121 20.89 15.09 5.32
N ALA A 122 20.19 15.42 6.41
CA ALA A 122 19.33 14.48 7.11
C ALA A 122 17.92 14.48 6.51
N TYR A 123 17.48 15.63 5.98
CA TYR A 123 16.27 15.76 5.20
C TYR A 123 16.37 14.94 3.90
N GLU A 124 17.34 15.24 3.03
CA GLU A 124 17.52 14.53 1.75
C GLU A 124 17.68 13.01 1.95
N GLY A 125 18.51 12.63 2.93
CA GLY A 125 18.73 11.22 3.22
C GLY A 125 17.54 10.51 3.87
N PHE A 126 16.61 11.25 4.49
CA PHE A 126 15.38 10.67 5.04
C PHE A 126 14.40 10.38 3.91
N GLU A 127 14.23 11.33 2.98
CA GLU A 127 13.36 11.16 1.81
C GLU A 127 13.85 10.03 0.90
N GLU A 128 15.14 9.99 0.59
CA GLU A 128 15.75 8.93 -0.22
C GLU A 128 15.45 7.55 0.38
N ALA A 129 15.75 7.37 1.67
CA ALA A 129 15.53 6.09 2.35
C ALA A 129 14.04 5.75 2.55
N LEU A 130 13.15 6.74 2.65
CA LEU A 130 11.70 6.52 2.70
C LEU A 130 11.16 6.07 1.34
N GLY A 131 11.70 6.62 0.24
CA GLY A 131 11.46 6.13 -1.12
C GLY A 131 11.89 4.67 -1.30
N GLU A 132 13.12 4.35 -0.89
CA GLU A 132 13.63 2.97 -0.92
C GLU A 132 12.80 1.99 -0.08
N LEU A 133 12.29 2.43 1.07
CA LEU A 133 11.37 1.65 1.91
C LEU A 133 10.09 1.31 1.14
N GLN A 134 9.46 2.30 0.49
CA GLN A 134 8.23 2.10 -0.26
C GLN A 134 8.45 1.17 -1.45
N SER A 135 9.50 1.41 -2.26
CA SER A 135 9.77 0.62 -3.46
C SER A 135 10.11 -0.83 -3.11
N SER A 136 10.96 -1.05 -2.11
CA SER A 136 11.31 -2.40 -1.63
C SER A 136 10.08 -3.16 -1.14
N LEU A 137 9.12 -2.49 -0.48
CA LEU A 137 7.88 -3.13 -0.04
C LEU A 137 6.95 -3.43 -1.21
N SER A 138 6.85 -2.55 -2.21
CA SER A 138 6.10 -2.80 -3.44
C SER A 138 6.65 -4.01 -4.21
N GLU A 139 7.96 -4.21 -4.18
CA GLU A 139 8.65 -5.37 -4.78
C GLU A 139 8.63 -6.64 -3.91
N GLY A 140 8.07 -6.57 -2.69
CA GLY A 140 8.05 -7.69 -1.74
C GLY A 140 9.39 -7.98 -1.05
N GLU A 141 10.40 -7.13 -1.21
CA GLU A 141 11.72 -7.24 -0.61
C GLU A 141 11.77 -6.71 0.84
N VAL A 142 11.04 -7.37 1.75
CA VAL A 142 10.90 -6.93 3.16
C VAL A 142 12.24 -6.77 3.91
N GLY A 143 13.28 -7.51 3.50
CA GLY A 143 14.64 -7.34 4.05
C GLY A 143 15.27 -6.00 3.69
N ALA A 144 15.23 -5.62 2.41
CA ALA A 144 15.74 -4.33 1.93
C ALA A 144 14.92 -3.17 2.52
N ALA A 145 13.60 -3.34 2.60
CA ALA A 145 12.71 -2.41 3.29
C ALA A 145 13.13 -2.16 4.75
N ALA A 146 13.49 -3.20 5.50
CA ALA A 146 13.93 -3.05 6.90
C ALA A 146 15.25 -2.26 7.03
N ASP A 147 16.17 -2.43 6.07
CA ASP A 147 17.42 -1.67 6.00
C ASP A 147 17.14 -0.19 5.68
N ALA A 148 16.28 0.08 4.69
CA ALA A 148 15.85 1.43 4.32
C ALA A 148 15.13 2.16 5.47
N ALA A 149 14.20 1.48 6.17
CA ALA A 149 13.55 2.01 7.36
C ALA A 149 14.56 2.36 8.48
N SER A 150 15.60 1.54 8.64
CA SER A 150 16.68 1.78 9.61
C SER A 150 17.53 2.99 9.22
N GLU A 151 17.81 3.17 7.93
CA GLU A 151 18.51 4.34 7.42
C GLU A 151 17.70 5.62 7.63
N ALA A 152 16.44 5.66 7.17
CA ALA A 152 15.53 6.79 7.36
C ALA A 152 15.39 7.17 8.85
N SER A 153 15.23 6.17 9.73
CA SER A 153 15.16 6.38 11.17
C SER A 153 16.45 7.00 11.74
N GLY A 154 17.61 6.61 11.22
CA GLY A 154 18.91 7.18 11.61
C GLY A 154 19.10 8.64 11.22
N LYS A 155 18.53 9.08 10.10
CA LYS A 155 18.55 10.49 9.69
C LYS A 155 17.73 11.35 10.64
N LEU A 156 16.51 10.91 10.97
CA LEU A 156 15.66 11.59 11.96
C LEU A 156 16.31 11.60 13.35
N GLN A 157 16.97 10.52 13.75
CA GLN A 157 17.74 10.48 15.01
C GLN A 157 18.86 11.54 15.02
N THR A 158 19.55 11.74 13.91
CA THR A 158 20.60 12.77 13.78
C THR A 158 20.03 14.17 13.99
N ALA A 159 18.85 14.44 13.42
CA ALA A 159 18.14 15.71 13.62
C ALA A 159 17.67 15.88 15.07
N GLN A 160 17.15 14.82 15.71
CA GLN A 160 16.78 14.84 17.14
C GLN A 160 17.96 15.21 18.05
N GLN A 161 19.17 14.71 17.77
CA GLN A 161 20.38 15.05 18.54
C GLN A 161 20.71 16.53 18.46
N SER A 162 20.55 17.13 17.28
CA SER A 162 20.77 18.57 17.06
C SER A 162 19.68 19.42 17.71
N ALA A 163 18.42 18.99 17.63
CA ALA A 163 17.25 19.74 18.10
C ALA A 163 17.04 19.69 19.62
N ALA A 164 17.26 18.53 20.25
CA ALA A 164 16.92 18.28 21.66
C ALA A 164 18.11 17.78 22.51
N GLY A 165 19.25 17.47 21.88
CA GLY A 165 20.44 16.97 22.57
C GLY A 165 20.42 15.45 22.81
N GLN A 166 21.59 14.92 23.20
CA GLN A 166 21.81 13.46 23.27
C GLN A 166 20.95 12.76 24.31
N ARG A 167 20.76 13.35 25.50
CA ARG A 167 19.95 12.72 26.55
C ARG A 167 18.47 12.64 26.18
N ALA A 168 17.92 13.69 25.57
CA ALA A 168 16.55 13.66 25.04
C ALA A 168 16.42 12.60 23.95
N THR A 169 17.37 12.56 23.02
CA THR A 169 17.37 11.56 21.93
C THR A 169 17.41 10.13 22.47
N ARG A 170 18.23 9.84 23.50
CA ARG A 170 18.26 8.50 24.11
C ARG A 170 16.92 8.10 24.76
N ALA A 171 16.21 9.06 25.36
CA ALA A 171 14.87 8.80 25.88
C ALA A 171 13.88 8.50 24.73
N PHE A 172 13.95 9.25 23.62
CA PHE A 172 13.15 9.00 22.42
C PHE A 172 13.48 7.67 21.74
N ASP A 173 14.76 7.29 21.67
CA ASP A 173 15.19 5.99 21.15
C ASP A 173 14.59 4.82 21.95
N LEU A 174 14.53 4.93 23.28
CA LEU A 174 13.92 3.89 24.11
C LEU A 174 12.41 3.76 23.81
N LEU A 175 11.71 4.88 23.67
CA LEU A 175 10.30 4.93 23.34
C LEU A 175 10.01 4.42 21.92
N LEU A 176 10.91 4.68 20.96
CA LEU A 176 10.86 4.09 19.63
C LEU A 176 10.97 2.56 19.71
N LEU A 177 11.93 2.04 20.49
CA LEU A 177 12.10 0.59 20.65
C LEU A 177 10.88 -0.06 21.35
N GLY A 178 10.28 0.61 22.33
CA GLY A 178 9.00 0.18 22.91
C GLY A 178 7.84 0.17 21.91
N SER A 179 7.81 1.14 20.99
CA SER A 179 6.84 1.17 19.89
C SER A 179 7.10 0.03 18.90
N ARG A 180 8.35 -0.19 18.48
CA ARG A 180 8.73 -1.34 17.63
C ARG A 180 8.37 -2.69 18.24
N ALA A 181 8.56 -2.86 19.56
CA ALA A 181 8.11 -4.06 20.27
C ALA A 181 6.58 -4.26 20.17
N SER A 182 5.82 -3.17 20.12
CA SER A 182 4.36 -3.19 19.97
C SER A 182 3.92 -3.66 18.58
N ASN A 183 4.74 -3.48 17.55
CA ASN A 183 4.44 -3.93 16.19
C ASN A 183 4.36 -5.47 16.09
N ALA A 184 4.96 -6.20 17.04
CA ALA A 184 4.77 -7.65 17.14
C ALA A 184 3.30 -8.02 17.40
N VAL A 185 2.52 -7.14 18.05
CA VAL A 185 1.08 -7.32 18.25
C VAL A 185 0.33 -7.21 16.94
N VAL A 186 0.72 -6.29 16.04
CA VAL A 186 0.14 -6.16 14.70
C VAL A 186 0.38 -7.45 13.92
N ALA A 187 1.63 -7.92 13.84
CA ALA A 187 1.97 -9.15 13.14
C ALA A 187 1.23 -10.38 13.70
N ALA A 188 1.18 -10.55 15.02
CA ALA A 188 0.46 -11.66 15.66
C ALA A 188 -1.05 -11.62 15.40
N ARG A 189 -1.66 -10.43 15.34
CA ARG A 189 -3.10 -10.26 15.04
C ARG A 189 -3.43 -10.50 13.57
N LEU A 190 -2.46 -10.31 12.68
CA LEU A 190 -2.53 -10.75 11.29
C LEU A 190 -2.21 -12.25 11.12
N GLY A 191 -1.99 -12.98 12.21
CA GLY A 191 -1.70 -14.42 12.20
C GLY A 191 -0.24 -14.78 11.92
N SER A 192 0.64 -13.79 11.73
CA SER A 192 2.07 -14.02 11.50
C SER A 192 2.85 -14.02 12.82
N PHE A 193 2.90 -15.19 13.47
CA PHE A 193 3.73 -15.38 14.67
C PHE A 193 5.23 -15.40 14.35
N GLU A 194 5.62 -15.87 13.16
CA GLU A 194 7.00 -15.75 12.68
C GLU A 194 7.39 -14.28 12.52
N GLY A 195 6.54 -13.47 11.88
CA GLY A 195 6.74 -12.03 11.78
C GLY A 195 6.83 -11.34 13.14
N ALA A 196 5.96 -11.72 14.09
CA ALA A 196 6.01 -11.20 15.46
C ALA A 196 7.34 -11.53 16.17
N ALA A 197 7.87 -12.74 15.99
CA ALA A 197 9.18 -13.14 16.52
C ALA A 197 10.33 -12.36 15.86
N THR A 198 10.29 -12.17 14.54
CA THR A 198 11.29 -11.38 13.81
C THR A 198 11.30 -9.92 14.27
N VAL A 199 10.13 -9.30 14.46
CA VAL A 199 10.03 -7.93 14.99
C VAL A 199 10.69 -7.82 16.37
N ALA A 200 10.47 -8.80 17.25
CA ALA A 200 11.10 -8.83 18.57
C ALA A 200 12.62 -9.03 18.50
N GLU A 201 13.11 -9.90 17.61
CA GLU A 201 14.54 -10.13 17.39
C GLU A 201 15.24 -8.87 16.86
N GLU A 202 14.69 -8.25 15.82
CA GLU A 202 15.25 -7.02 15.24
C GLU A 202 15.22 -5.85 16.24
N THR A 203 14.19 -5.77 17.08
CA THR A 203 14.11 -4.76 18.15
C THR A 203 15.16 -5.03 19.24
N THR A 204 15.41 -6.31 19.57
CA THR A 204 16.47 -6.71 20.51
C THR A 204 17.85 -6.30 19.98
N VAL A 205 18.15 -6.62 18.72
CA VAL A 205 19.41 -6.24 18.08
C VAL A 205 19.59 -4.72 18.08
N ALA A 206 18.54 -3.97 17.69
CA ALA A 206 18.59 -2.52 17.69
C ALA A 206 18.77 -1.91 19.09
N PHE A 207 18.23 -2.55 20.13
CA PHE A 207 18.45 -2.15 21.51
C PHE A 207 19.89 -2.41 21.96
N GLU A 208 20.42 -3.61 21.73
CA GLU A 208 21.78 -4.02 22.14
C GLU A 208 22.88 -3.19 21.46
N ASP A 209 22.71 -2.88 20.17
CA ASP A 209 23.66 -2.07 19.41
C ASP A 209 23.50 -0.55 19.66
N GLY A 210 22.37 -0.14 20.27
CA GLY A 210 22.00 1.25 20.46
C GLY A 210 22.71 1.94 21.63
N PRO A 211 22.98 3.25 21.55
CA PRO A 211 23.58 4.02 22.66
C PRO A 211 22.68 4.09 23.89
N VAL A 212 21.38 3.79 23.73
CA VAL A 212 20.38 3.77 24.79
C VAL A 212 20.58 2.59 25.75
N TYR A 213 21.19 1.48 25.31
CA TYR A 213 21.41 0.26 26.11
C TYR A 213 22.07 0.57 27.46
N SER A 214 23.29 1.13 27.40
CA SER A 214 24.03 1.51 28.61
C SER A 214 23.38 2.68 29.37
N ALA A 215 22.64 3.55 28.67
CA ALA A 215 22.03 4.72 29.28
C ALA A 215 20.87 4.35 30.21
N VAL A 216 20.02 3.38 29.80
CA VAL A 216 18.93 2.89 30.65
C VAL A 216 19.47 2.00 31.76
N GLU A 217 20.46 1.13 31.50
CA GLU A 217 21.09 0.31 32.54
C GLU A 217 21.67 1.18 33.68
N GLU A 218 22.33 2.30 33.34
CA GLU A 218 22.89 3.23 34.32
C GLU A 218 21.83 4.06 35.05
N ALA A 219 20.75 4.46 34.36
CA ALA A 219 19.72 5.34 34.90
C ALA A 219 18.67 4.57 35.74
N ASP A 220 18.23 3.41 35.25
CA ASP A 220 17.21 2.54 35.85
C ASP A 220 17.41 1.07 35.42
N GLY A 221 18.17 0.33 36.22
CA GLY A 221 18.43 -1.10 35.99
C GLY A 221 17.19 -1.99 36.04
N GLU A 222 16.12 -1.58 36.73
CA GLU A 222 14.86 -2.34 36.77
C GLU A 222 14.10 -2.20 35.44
N ALA A 223 14.03 -0.97 34.90
CA ALA A 223 13.48 -0.72 33.57
C ALA A 223 14.27 -1.44 32.47
N TYR A 224 15.60 -1.43 32.56
CA TYR A 224 16.49 -2.17 31.65
C TYR A 224 16.19 -3.67 31.64
N GLU A 225 16.20 -4.33 32.81
CA GLU A 225 15.93 -5.78 32.91
C GLU A 225 14.49 -6.13 32.46
N ALA A 226 13.52 -5.26 32.77
CA ALA A 226 12.13 -5.45 32.36
C ALA A 226 11.96 -5.32 30.84
N PHE A 227 12.67 -4.39 30.20
CA PHE A 227 12.63 -4.20 28.75
C PHE A 227 13.21 -5.42 28.02
N GLU A 228 14.40 -5.89 28.40
CA GLU A 228 15.01 -7.10 27.83
C GLU A 228 14.12 -8.33 28.05
N SER A 229 13.55 -8.47 29.25
CA SER A 229 12.64 -9.58 29.55
C SER A 229 11.36 -9.52 28.72
N GLY A 230 10.81 -8.33 28.47
CA GLY A 230 9.64 -8.14 27.64
C GLY A 230 9.90 -8.57 26.19
N LEU A 231 11.02 -8.12 25.60
CA LEU A 231 11.41 -8.51 24.23
C LEU A 231 11.61 -10.02 24.09
N ALA A 232 12.34 -10.64 25.03
CA ALA A 232 12.50 -12.09 25.06
C ALA A 232 11.15 -12.81 25.21
N GLY A 233 10.26 -12.28 26.06
CA GLY A 233 8.92 -12.81 26.27
C GLY A 233 8.05 -12.79 25.01
N ILE A 234 8.15 -11.74 24.18
CA ILE A 234 7.44 -11.69 22.89
C ILE A 234 7.87 -12.86 22.00
N GLY A 235 9.18 -13.10 21.86
CA GLY A 235 9.70 -14.19 21.04
C GLY A 235 9.26 -15.58 21.55
N GLU A 236 9.22 -15.78 22.86
CA GLU A 236 8.73 -17.02 23.48
C GLU A 236 7.23 -17.24 23.24
N ALA A 237 6.41 -16.18 23.39
CA ALA A 237 4.97 -16.22 23.16
C ALA A 237 4.65 -16.46 21.67
N ALA A 238 5.35 -15.77 20.77
CA ALA A 238 5.22 -15.94 19.33
C ALA A 238 5.60 -17.37 18.89
N SER A 239 6.70 -17.92 19.41
CA SER A 239 7.11 -19.31 19.17
C SER A 239 6.08 -20.34 19.66
N SER A 240 5.20 -19.94 20.57
CA SER A 240 4.11 -20.76 21.12
C SER A 240 2.76 -20.44 20.49
N GLU A 241 2.70 -19.58 19.47
CA GLU A 241 1.49 -19.08 18.82
C GLU A 241 0.48 -18.45 19.81
N ASP A 242 1.00 -17.83 20.88
CA ASP A 242 0.20 -17.19 21.93
C ASP A 242 0.06 -15.68 21.68
N ALA A 243 -0.96 -15.29 20.93
CA ALA A 243 -1.23 -13.88 20.61
C ALA A 243 -1.53 -13.02 21.86
N ALA A 244 -2.14 -13.62 22.88
CA ALA A 244 -2.41 -12.92 24.14
C ALA A 244 -1.10 -12.68 24.92
N GLY A 245 -0.23 -13.69 24.95
CA GLY A 245 1.12 -13.58 25.50
C GLY A 245 1.96 -12.54 24.76
N VAL A 246 1.92 -12.49 23.42
CA VAL A 246 2.60 -11.45 22.63
C VAL A 246 2.11 -10.06 23.04
N THR A 247 0.79 -9.88 23.17
CA THR A 247 0.19 -8.61 23.60
C THR A 247 0.65 -8.22 25.02
N GLU A 248 0.65 -9.16 25.96
CA GLU A 248 1.09 -8.93 27.34
C GLU A 248 2.57 -8.53 27.41
N GLN A 249 3.45 -9.24 26.71
CA GLN A 249 4.90 -8.99 26.75
C GLN A 249 5.28 -7.71 25.99
N ALA A 250 4.63 -7.42 24.87
CA ALA A 250 4.80 -6.16 24.15
C ALA A 250 4.37 -4.96 25.01
N ARG A 251 3.27 -5.08 25.75
CA ARG A 251 2.84 -4.07 26.72
C ARG A 251 3.87 -3.89 27.84
N ALA A 252 4.39 -4.98 28.40
CA ALA A 252 5.42 -4.92 29.43
C ALA A 252 6.72 -4.25 28.93
N ALA A 253 7.13 -4.53 27.68
CA ALA A 253 8.27 -3.86 27.06
C ALA A 253 8.01 -2.35 26.88
N LEU A 254 6.84 -1.96 26.39
CA LEU A 254 6.49 -0.54 26.24
C LEU A 254 6.44 0.18 27.60
N ASP A 255 5.85 -0.41 28.62
CA ASP A 255 5.80 0.17 29.98
C ASP A 255 7.21 0.35 30.56
N ALA A 256 8.10 -0.62 30.38
CA ALA A 256 9.50 -0.53 30.79
C ALA A 256 10.27 0.55 30.01
N ALA A 257 10.02 0.67 28.70
CA ALA A 257 10.60 1.72 27.87
C ALA A 257 10.18 3.11 28.32
N VAL A 258 8.89 3.31 28.65
CA VAL A 258 8.38 4.56 29.22
C VAL A 258 9.07 4.87 30.55
N GLN A 259 9.15 3.91 31.47
CA GLN A 259 9.83 4.12 32.76
C GLN A 259 11.31 4.54 32.56
N GLY A 260 12.05 3.81 31.73
CA GLY A 260 13.44 4.13 31.43
C GLY A 260 13.60 5.49 30.75
N ALA A 261 12.66 5.90 29.89
CA ALA A 261 12.70 7.20 29.24
C ALA A 261 12.57 8.34 30.24
N TYR A 262 11.69 8.24 31.24
CA TYR A 262 11.60 9.21 32.33
C TYR A 262 12.86 9.23 33.22
N ALA A 263 13.56 8.11 33.36
CA ALA A 263 14.82 8.05 34.11
C ALA A 263 16.01 8.68 33.34
N ILE A 264 16.02 8.56 32.00
CA ILE A 264 17.09 9.09 31.13
C ILE A 264 16.90 10.57 30.79
N ALA A 265 15.66 11.00 30.57
CA ALA A 265 15.35 12.32 30.03
C ALA A 265 15.89 13.46 30.92
N PRO A 266 16.31 14.59 30.33
CA PRO A 266 16.77 15.74 31.11
C PRO A 266 15.71 16.32 32.05
N THR A 267 14.43 16.21 31.68
CA THR A 267 13.27 16.66 32.44
C THR A 267 12.07 15.78 32.12
N ASP A 268 11.10 15.73 33.03
CA ASP A 268 9.83 15.03 32.80
C ASP A 268 9.09 15.56 31.56
N SER A 269 9.17 16.86 31.25
CA SER A 269 8.57 17.44 30.04
C SER A 269 9.11 16.82 28.74
N VAL A 270 10.41 16.52 28.69
CA VAL A 270 11.02 15.85 27.53
C VAL A 270 10.51 14.42 27.41
N ALA A 271 10.48 13.66 28.52
CA ALA A 271 9.94 12.31 28.53
C ALA A 271 8.43 12.29 28.19
N GLY A 272 7.68 13.28 28.68
CA GLY A 272 6.25 13.46 28.39
C GLY A 272 5.96 13.71 26.91
N ALA A 273 6.71 14.61 26.26
CA ALA A 273 6.58 14.81 24.82
C ALA A 273 6.84 13.52 24.03
N GLY A 274 7.91 12.78 24.39
CA GLY A 274 8.19 11.47 23.79
C GLY A 274 7.10 10.44 24.07
N HIS A 275 6.53 10.43 25.27
CA HIS A 275 5.48 9.48 25.65
C HIS A 275 4.19 9.71 24.83
N LEU A 276 3.81 10.97 24.59
CA LEU A 276 2.69 11.30 23.69
C LEU A 276 2.97 10.86 22.24
N SER A 277 4.21 11.02 21.77
CA SER A 277 4.64 10.49 20.47
C SER A 277 4.55 8.96 20.39
N ALA A 278 4.90 8.23 21.45
CA ALA A 278 4.71 6.78 21.52
C ALA A 278 3.22 6.39 21.52
N MET A 279 2.35 7.15 22.19
CA MET A 279 0.89 6.93 22.14
C MET A 279 0.34 7.18 20.73
N GLN A 280 0.80 8.22 20.05
CA GLN A 280 0.50 8.50 18.65
C GLN A 280 0.94 7.36 17.73
N ALA A 281 2.16 6.83 17.92
CA ALA A 281 2.64 5.67 17.17
C ALA A 281 1.69 4.47 17.35
N ARG A 282 1.29 4.14 18.58
CA ARG A 282 0.29 3.09 18.85
C ARG A 282 -1.07 3.34 18.17
N GLY A 283 -1.44 4.61 17.97
CA GLY A 283 -2.61 4.96 17.16
C GLY A 283 -2.42 4.60 15.68
N TRP A 284 -1.24 4.88 15.12
CA TRP A 284 -0.89 4.46 13.77
C TRP A 284 -0.78 2.94 13.62
N ASP A 285 -0.30 2.19 14.63
CA ASP A 285 -0.34 0.72 14.64
C ASP A 285 -1.77 0.20 14.43
N ALA A 286 -2.77 0.88 15.02
CA ALA A 286 -4.18 0.51 14.87
C ALA A 286 -4.67 0.77 13.44
N ALA A 287 -4.27 1.89 12.83
CA ALA A 287 -4.57 2.17 11.42
C ALA A 287 -3.89 1.15 10.49
N ALA A 288 -2.62 0.84 10.74
CA ALA A 288 -1.85 -0.15 9.99
C ALA A 288 -2.45 -1.56 10.11
N LEU A 289 -2.92 -1.94 11.30
CA LEU A 289 -3.61 -3.20 11.52
C LEU A 289 -4.98 -3.24 10.82
N ALA A 290 -5.71 -2.12 10.81
CA ALA A 290 -6.97 -2.00 10.09
C ALA A 290 -6.76 -2.10 8.57
N SER A 291 -5.66 -1.54 8.03
CA SER A 291 -5.30 -1.64 6.61
C SER A 291 -4.68 -2.98 6.23
N GLY A 292 -4.00 -3.68 7.16
CA GLY A 292 -3.33 -4.96 6.91
C GLY A 292 -4.23 -6.21 7.00
N GLY A 293 -5.52 -6.05 7.29
CA GLY A 293 -6.39 -7.13 7.78
C GLY A 293 -7.31 -7.85 6.79
N GLY A 294 -7.35 -7.51 5.49
CA GLY A 294 -8.25 -8.19 4.53
C GLY A 294 -7.88 -7.95 3.06
N VAL A 295 -8.45 -8.77 2.15
CA VAL A 295 -8.48 -8.42 0.72
C VAL A 295 -9.20 -7.08 0.61
N GLY A 296 -8.55 -6.03 0.08
CA GLY A 296 -9.12 -4.68 0.04
C GLY A 296 -10.35 -4.56 -0.85
N ALA A 297 -11.00 -3.40 -0.84
CA ALA A 297 -12.14 -3.10 -1.72
C ALA A 297 -11.79 -3.32 -3.20
N ASP A 298 -10.54 -3.07 -3.59
CA ASP A 298 -9.98 -3.28 -4.92
C ASP A 298 -10.16 -4.71 -5.40
N TYR A 299 -10.05 -5.70 -4.51
CA TYR A 299 -10.32 -7.09 -4.88
C TYR A 299 -11.79 -7.34 -5.25
N ALA A 300 -12.73 -6.68 -4.56
CA ALA A 300 -14.16 -6.75 -4.90
C ALA A 300 -14.47 -5.99 -6.21
N HIS A 301 -13.75 -4.90 -6.48
CA HIS A 301 -13.82 -4.18 -7.77
C HIS A 301 -13.29 -5.06 -8.90
N ALA A 302 -12.10 -5.66 -8.75
CA ALA A 302 -11.51 -6.61 -9.69
C ALA A 302 -12.42 -7.83 -9.93
N THR A 303 -13.08 -8.35 -8.89
CA THR A 303 -14.08 -9.41 -9.05
C THR A 303 -15.24 -8.96 -9.95
N THR A 304 -15.71 -7.73 -9.78
CA THR A 304 -16.75 -7.15 -10.63
C THR A 304 -16.29 -7.09 -12.09
N LEU A 305 -15.06 -6.61 -12.35
CA LEU A 305 -14.47 -6.60 -13.69
C LEU A 305 -14.40 -8.01 -14.31
N ASN A 306 -13.98 -9.00 -13.51
CA ASN A 306 -13.86 -10.38 -13.95
C ASN A 306 -15.22 -11.00 -14.34
N THR A 307 -16.31 -10.59 -13.68
CA THR A 307 -17.66 -11.00 -14.09
C THR A 307 -18.08 -10.41 -15.44
N TYR A 308 -17.61 -9.22 -15.81
CA TYR A 308 -17.88 -8.64 -17.13
C TYR A 308 -17.20 -9.45 -18.24
N ARG A 309 -15.97 -9.94 -17.99
CA ARG A 309 -15.25 -10.80 -18.94
C ARG A 309 -16.09 -12.02 -19.35
N ALA A 310 -16.67 -12.72 -18.38
CA ALA A 310 -17.55 -13.87 -18.64
C ALA A 310 -18.80 -13.44 -19.43
N ARG A 311 -19.52 -12.40 -18.98
CA ARG A 311 -20.78 -11.94 -19.59
C ARG A 311 -20.60 -11.44 -21.03
N VAL A 312 -19.47 -10.80 -21.35
CA VAL A 312 -19.13 -10.33 -22.69
C VAL A 312 -18.95 -11.52 -23.65
N HIS A 313 -18.32 -12.60 -23.18
CA HIS A 313 -18.22 -13.83 -23.96
C HIS A 313 -19.59 -14.50 -24.19
N ASP A 314 -20.51 -14.45 -23.23
CA ASP A 314 -21.88 -14.96 -23.39
C ASP A 314 -22.67 -14.17 -24.43
N ALA A 315 -22.56 -12.83 -24.40
CA ALA A 315 -23.16 -11.96 -25.41
C ALA A 315 -22.60 -12.29 -26.81
N ALA A 316 -21.27 -12.44 -26.92
CA ALA A 316 -20.62 -12.82 -28.16
C ALA A 316 -20.98 -14.24 -28.62
N TRP A 317 -21.33 -15.15 -27.72
CA TRP A 317 -21.86 -16.47 -28.07
C TRP A 317 -23.27 -16.36 -28.65
N LEU A 318 -24.20 -15.65 -27.99
CA LEU A 318 -25.56 -15.44 -28.47
C LEU A 318 -25.62 -14.73 -29.83
N ALA A 319 -24.82 -13.67 -30.01
CA ALA A 319 -24.75 -12.95 -31.27
C ALA A 319 -24.34 -13.88 -32.43
N ARG A 320 -23.35 -14.77 -32.20
CA ARG A 320 -22.94 -15.78 -33.20
C ARG A 320 -24.01 -16.86 -33.44
N ALA A 321 -24.89 -17.10 -32.48
CA ALA A 321 -26.03 -18.00 -32.65
C ALA A 321 -27.22 -17.33 -33.39
N GLY A 322 -27.13 -16.03 -33.66
CA GLY A 322 -28.16 -15.25 -34.37
C GLY A 322 -29.14 -14.52 -33.46
N GLU A 323 -28.96 -14.59 -32.14
CA GLU A 323 -29.77 -13.89 -31.14
C GLU A 323 -29.19 -12.49 -30.84
N THR A 324 -29.10 -11.65 -31.87
CA THR A 324 -28.42 -10.33 -31.81
C THR A 324 -29.12 -9.33 -30.89
N ASP A 325 -30.45 -9.36 -30.80
CA ASP A 325 -31.21 -8.42 -29.95
C ASP A 325 -30.93 -8.68 -28.45
N THR A 326 -30.91 -9.95 -28.05
CA THR A 326 -30.58 -10.36 -26.69
C THR A 326 -29.10 -10.09 -26.39
N ALA A 327 -28.20 -10.40 -27.33
CA ALA A 327 -26.78 -10.12 -27.18
C ALA A 327 -26.49 -8.61 -27.03
N ALA A 328 -27.17 -7.75 -27.80
CA ALA A 328 -27.02 -6.29 -27.68
C ALA A 328 -27.48 -5.81 -26.30
N THR A 329 -28.62 -6.32 -25.83
CA THR A 329 -29.12 -6.03 -24.47
C THR A 329 -28.11 -6.44 -23.39
N MET A 330 -27.41 -7.57 -23.57
CA MET A 330 -26.38 -8.01 -22.62
C MET A 330 -25.20 -7.06 -22.56
N VAL A 331 -24.73 -6.56 -23.71
CA VAL A 331 -23.62 -5.59 -23.79
C VAL A 331 -24.05 -4.26 -23.17
N GLU A 332 -25.24 -3.76 -23.50
CA GLU A 332 -25.80 -2.53 -22.92
C GLU A 332 -25.96 -2.63 -21.40
N ASP A 333 -26.38 -3.79 -20.87
CA ASP A 333 -26.50 -4.02 -19.43
C ASP A 333 -25.14 -4.18 -18.72
N VAL A 334 -24.07 -4.58 -19.42
CA VAL A 334 -22.71 -4.54 -18.86
C VAL A 334 -22.27 -3.09 -18.73
N PHE A 335 -22.41 -2.32 -19.81
CA PHE A 335 -22.08 -0.89 -19.84
C PHE A 335 -22.85 -0.11 -18.77
N ALA A 336 -24.18 -0.26 -18.71
CA ALA A 336 -25.02 0.45 -17.76
C ALA A 336 -24.78 0.05 -16.30
N HIS A 337 -24.34 -1.18 -16.03
CA HIS A 337 -23.97 -1.57 -14.68
C HIS A 337 -22.60 -0.99 -14.30
N PHE A 338 -21.63 -1.01 -15.22
CA PHE A 338 -20.30 -0.45 -14.99
C PHE A 338 -20.38 1.02 -14.60
N GLU A 339 -21.08 1.85 -15.37
CA GLU A 339 -21.33 3.28 -15.12
C GLU A 339 -21.92 3.63 -13.74
N GLY A 340 -22.54 2.66 -13.07
CA GLY A 340 -23.12 2.83 -11.73
C GLY A 340 -22.41 2.04 -10.65
N ALA A 341 -21.36 1.31 -10.98
CA ALA A 341 -20.64 0.45 -10.07
C ALA A 341 -19.41 1.17 -9.53
N ALA A 342 -19.09 0.96 -8.25
CA ALA A 342 -17.85 1.45 -7.67
C ALA A 342 -16.57 0.86 -8.33
N ALA A 343 -16.71 -0.17 -9.18
CA ALA A 343 -15.62 -0.67 -10.00
C ALA A 343 -15.30 0.24 -11.20
N HIS A 344 -16.14 1.23 -11.51
CA HIS A 344 -15.86 2.27 -12.49
C HIS A 344 -14.73 3.16 -11.99
N ASP A 345 -14.99 3.93 -10.94
CA ASP A 345 -14.01 4.84 -10.35
C ASP A 345 -12.70 4.10 -10.01
N ALA A 346 -12.80 2.89 -9.47
CA ALA A 346 -11.63 2.08 -9.16
C ALA A 346 -10.82 1.65 -10.39
N LEU A 347 -11.47 1.31 -11.52
CA LEU A 347 -10.74 0.98 -12.76
C LEU A 347 -10.12 2.24 -13.37
N GLU A 348 -10.87 3.34 -13.42
CA GLU A 348 -10.38 4.61 -13.96
C GLU A 348 -9.18 5.14 -13.17
N GLU A 349 -9.20 4.99 -11.84
CA GLU A 349 -8.10 5.39 -10.96
C GLU A 349 -6.89 4.44 -11.07
N ALA A 350 -7.12 3.13 -11.19
CA ALA A 350 -6.05 2.15 -11.24
C ALA A 350 -5.38 2.04 -12.62
N ASP A 351 -6.15 2.19 -13.70
CA ASP A 351 -5.69 2.07 -15.09
C ASP A 351 -6.65 2.81 -16.06
N GLY A 352 -6.35 4.09 -16.29
CA GLY A 352 -7.15 4.95 -17.16
C GLY A 352 -7.18 4.52 -18.63
N GLU A 353 -6.08 3.97 -19.15
CA GLU A 353 -6.02 3.45 -20.53
C GLU A 353 -6.93 2.23 -20.67
N ALA A 354 -6.84 1.28 -19.74
CA ALA A 354 -7.69 0.11 -19.72
C ALA A 354 -9.17 0.50 -19.57
N TYR A 355 -9.49 1.49 -18.74
CA TYR A 355 -10.85 2.05 -18.63
C TYR A 355 -11.38 2.55 -19.99
N GLU A 356 -10.67 3.47 -20.65
CA GLU A 356 -11.14 4.07 -21.91
C GLU A 356 -11.24 3.02 -23.03
N ALA A 357 -10.26 2.13 -23.12
CA ALA A 357 -10.23 1.08 -24.12
C ALA A 357 -11.28 -0.01 -23.85
N PHE A 358 -11.62 -0.28 -22.59
CA PHE A 358 -12.75 -1.12 -22.20
C PHE A 358 -14.08 -0.51 -22.65
N GLU A 359 -14.33 0.78 -22.39
CA GLU A 359 -15.55 1.46 -22.83
C GLU A 359 -15.66 1.51 -24.35
N GLY A 360 -14.57 1.86 -25.03
CA GLY A 360 -14.47 1.83 -26.49
C GLY A 360 -14.77 0.44 -27.04
N GLY A 361 -14.19 -0.60 -26.44
CA GLY A 361 -14.43 -2.00 -26.77
C GLY A 361 -15.90 -2.41 -26.60
N LEU A 362 -16.59 -1.96 -25.55
CA LEU A 362 -18.02 -2.22 -25.35
C LEU A 362 -18.89 -1.54 -26.42
N SER A 363 -18.55 -0.30 -26.79
CA SER A 363 -19.22 0.44 -27.86
C SER A 363 -19.04 -0.25 -29.23
N ASP A 364 -17.82 -0.70 -29.53
CA ASP A 364 -17.51 -1.46 -30.74
C ASP A 364 -18.23 -2.81 -30.76
N LEU A 365 -18.30 -3.48 -29.61
CA LEU A 365 -19.00 -4.75 -29.47
C LEU A 365 -20.49 -4.58 -29.72
N SER A 366 -21.12 -3.56 -29.12
CA SER A 366 -22.53 -3.22 -29.37
C SER A 366 -22.79 -2.98 -30.86
N THR A 367 -21.97 -2.13 -31.50
CA THR A 367 -22.05 -1.86 -32.93
C THR A 367 -21.88 -3.12 -33.78
N ALA A 368 -20.93 -4.00 -33.42
CA ALA A 368 -20.69 -5.23 -34.15
C ALA A 368 -21.85 -6.23 -34.01
N VAL A 369 -22.46 -6.32 -32.83
CA VAL A 369 -23.64 -7.15 -32.57
C VAL A 369 -24.85 -6.67 -33.38
N GLU A 370 -25.16 -5.37 -33.35
CA GLU A 370 -26.26 -4.78 -34.13
C GLU A 370 -26.11 -5.04 -35.64
N ASN A 371 -24.88 -4.98 -36.14
CA ASN A 371 -24.57 -5.22 -37.55
C ASN A 371 -24.45 -6.71 -37.92
N GLY A 372 -24.53 -7.63 -36.95
CA GLY A 372 -24.28 -9.06 -37.17
C GLY A 372 -22.88 -9.34 -37.72
N ASN A 373 -21.89 -8.52 -37.37
CA ASN A 373 -20.52 -8.62 -37.83
C ASN A 373 -19.71 -9.58 -36.96
N SER A 374 -19.69 -10.87 -37.31
CA SER A 374 -19.02 -11.91 -36.52
C SER A 374 -17.52 -11.68 -36.27
N GLU A 375 -16.81 -11.03 -37.19
CA GLU A 375 -15.38 -10.70 -37.05
C GLU A 375 -15.20 -9.52 -36.11
N GLY A 376 -16.03 -8.48 -36.26
CA GLY A 376 -16.08 -7.34 -35.33
C GLY A 376 -16.45 -7.74 -33.90
N ILE A 377 -17.40 -8.67 -33.73
CA ILE A 377 -17.78 -9.19 -32.41
C ILE A 377 -16.59 -9.90 -31.74
N ALA A 378 -15.78 -10.64 -32.51
CA ALA A 378 -14.61 -11.31 -31.95
C ALA A 378 -13.54 -10.31 -31.51
N SER A 379 -13.22 -9.35 -32.39
CA SER A 379 -12.23 -8.31 -32.12
C SER A 379 -12.62 -7.45 -30.92
N ALA A 380 -13.86 -6.98 -30.87
CA ALA A 380 -14.31 -6.10 -29.78
C ALA A 380 -14.39 -6.84 -28.43
N ALA A 381 -14.80 -8.11 -28.43
CA ALA A 381 -14.78 -8.92 -27.22
C ALA A 381 -13.35 -9.19 -26.70
N GLU A 382 -12.37 -9.31 -27.60
CA GLU A 382 -10.95 -9.44 -27.26
C GLU A 382 -10.42 -8.12 -26.68
N THR A 383 -10.72 -6.98 -27.28
CA THR A 383 -10.39 -5.65 -26.72
C THR A 383 -10.97 -5.48 -25.32
N VAL A 384 -12.23 -5.84 -25.11
CA VAL A 384 -12.85 -5.78 -23.77
C VAL A 384 -12.12 -6.69 -22.77
N ASP A 385 -11.81 -7.93 -23.14
CA ASP A 385 -11.13 -8.87 -22.25
C ASP A 385 -9.70 -8.43 -21.90
N THR A 386 -8.91 -7.95 -22.87
CA THR A 386 -7.55 -7.47 -22.62
C THR A 386 -7.52 -6.33 -21.60
N ASN A 387 -8.41 -5.36 -21.74
CA ASN A 387 -8.44 -4.20 -20.85
C ASN A 387 -9.01 -4.55 -19.46
N LEU A 388 -10.01 -5.44 -19.39
CA LEU A 388 -10.46 -5.95 -18.11
C LEU A 388 -9.37 -6.77 -17.40
N VAL A 389 -8.50 -7.47 -18.13
CA VAL A 389 -7.33 -8.17 -17.55
C VAL A 389 -6.35 -7.16 -16.94
N ALA A 390 -6.00 -6.10 -17.66
CA ALA A 390 -5.11 -5.05 -17.13
C ALA A 390 -5.68 -4.42 -15.85
N GLY A 391 -6.96 -4.04 -15.86
CA GLY A 391 -7.64 -3.53 -14.68
C GLY A 391 -7.71 -4.51 -13.49
N ILE A 392 -7.88 -5.81 -13.76
CA ILE A 392 -7.84 -6.85 -12.72
C ILE A 392 -6.44 -6.98 -12.14
N GLU A 393 -5.40 -6.91 -12.96
CA GLU A 393 -4.00 -6.96 -12.51
C GLU A 393 -3.70 -5.78 -11.59
N ALA A 394 -4.07 -4.57 -12.00
CA ALA A 394 -3.88 -3.35 -11.22
C ALA A 394 -4.62 -3.39 -9.86
N LEU A 395 -5.86 -3.89 -9.83
CA LEU A 395 -6.69 -3.88 -8.62
C LEU A 395 -6.48 -5.08 -7.69
N ALA A 396 -6.27 -6.28 -8.23
CA ALA A 396 -6.17 -7.49 -7.41
C ALA A 396 -4.72 -7.88 -7.05
N GLY A 397 -3.72 -7.38 -7.79
CA GLY A 397 -2.31 -7.70 -7.59
C GLY A 397 -2.07 -9.21 -7.45
N GLY A 398 -1.39 -9.62 -6.38
CA GLY A 398 -1.11 -11.04 -6.10
C GLY A 398 -2.34 -11.94 -5.90
N ASN A 399 -3.57 -11.39 -5.80
CA ASN A 399 -4.81 -12.16 -5.75
C ASN A 399 -5.47 -12.36 -7.13
N ALA A 400 -4.94 -11.74 -8.19
CA ALA A 400 -5.44 -11.89 -9.56
C ALA A 400 -5.47 -13.36 -10.08
N PRO A 401 -4.50 -14.24 -9.74
CA PRO A 401 -4.56 -15.66 -10.11
C PRO A 401 -5.85 -16.37 -9.69
N ALA A 402 -6.38 -16.04 -8.50
CA ALA A 402 -7.65 -16.60 -8.04
C ALA A 402 -8.83 -16.14 -8.91
N LEU A 403 -8.87 -14.87 -9.32
CA LEU A 403 -9.91 -14.40 -10.24
C LEU A 403 -9.81 -15.06 -11.62
N GLN A 404 -8.59 -15.25 -12.11
CA GLN A 404 -8.35 -15.97 -13.37
C GLN A 404 -8.88 -17.41 -13.32
N SER A 405 -8.72 -18.11 -12.20
CA SER A 405 -9.31 -19.45 -12.01
C SER A 405 -10.84 -19.45 -12.16
N GLY A 406 -11.53 -18.44 -11.62
CA GLY A 406 -12.97 -18.25 -11.73
C GLY A 406 -13.44 -18.03 -13.16
N PHE A 407 -12.69 -17.21 -13.90
CA PHE A 407 -12.91 -16.99 -15.33
C PHE A 407 -12.73 -18.29 -16.13
N PHE A 408 -11.66 -19.05 -15.88
CA PHE A 408 -11.41 -20.34 -16.52
C PHE A 408 -12.58 -21.32 -16.28
N LYS A 409 -13.07 -21.45 -15.05
CA LYS A 409 -14.24 -22.31 -14.74
C LYS A 409 -15.47 -21.91 -15.56
N ALA A 410 -15.77 -20.61 -15.66
CA ALA A 410 -16.88 -20.12 -16.49
C ALA A 410 -16.68 -20.53 -17.95
N ARG A 411 -15.51 -20.24 -18.53
CA ARG A 411 -15.22 -20.55 -19.94
C ARG A 411 -15.22 -22.06 -20.24
N PHE A 412 -14.82 -22.91 -19.30
CA PHE A 412 -14.99 -24.37 -19.45
C PHE A 412 -16.45 -24.79 -19.48
N ALA A 413 -17.34 -24.13 -18.74
CA ALA A 413 -18.78 -24.35 -18.78
C ALA A 413 -19.34 -23.99 -20.17
N ASP A 414 -18.91 -22.87 -20.74
CA ASP A 414 -19.32 -22.42 -22.08
C ASP A 414 -18.88 -23.41 -23.16
N ALA A 415 -17.64 -23.93 -23.07
CA ALA A 415 -17.15 -24.98 -23.96
C ALA A 415 -18.01 -26.25 -23.87
N ARG A 416 -18.44 -26.60 -22.65
CA ARG A 416 -19.28 -27.76 -22.42
C ARG A 416 -20.69 -27.56 -22.98
N GLU A 417 -21.21 -26.34 -22.96
CA GLU A 417 -22.51 -26.00 -23.54
C GLU A 417 -22.46 -25.98 -25.08
N LEU A 418 -21.39 -25.42 -25.67
CA LEU A 418 -21.12 -25.53 -27.11
C LEU A 418 -21.08 -26.99 -27.58
N TYR A 419 -20.41 -27.87 -26.84
CA TYR A 419 -20.33 -29.30 -27.15
C TYR A 419 -21.72 -29.95 -27.13
N ARG A 420 -22.55 -29.67 -26.11
CA ARG A 420 -23.93 -30.18 -26.01
C ARG A 420 -24.82 -29.74 -27.18
N GLN A 421 -24.53 -28.58 -27.77
CA GLN A 421 -25.21 -28.08 -28.97
C GLN A 421 -24.66 -28.69 -30.28
N GLY A 422 -23.78 -29.68 -30.20
CA GLY A 422 -23.15 -30.33 -31.36
C GLY A 422 -22.04 -29.50 -32.00
N GLN A 423 -21.51 -28.49 -31.30
CA GLN A 423 -20.45 -27.60 -31.78
C GLN A 423 -19.07 -28.02 -31.26
N ALA A 424 -18.76 -29.32 -31.35
CA ALA A 424 -17.56 -29.92 -30.77
C ALA A 424 -16.25 -29.25 -31.20
N GLY A 425 -16.13 -28.85 -32.47
CA GLY A 425 -14.95 -28.13 -32.96
C GLY A 425 -14.76 -26.76 -32.30
N ARG A 426 -15.85 -26.04 -32.00
CA ARG A 426 -15.76 -24.74 -31.29
C ARG A 426 -15.44 -24.92 -29.81
N ALA A 427 -15.97 -25.97 -29.18
CA ALA A 427 -15.62 -26.33 -27.81
C ALA A 427 -14.12 -26.65 -27.69
N ALA A 428 -13.56 -27.40 -28.65
CA ALA A 428 -12.13 -27.70 -28.72
C ALA A 428 -11.28 -26.42 -28.92
N THR A 429 -11.69 -25.51 -29.81
CA THR A 429 -10.99 -24.22 -30.00
C THR A 429 -10.97 -23.40 -28.71
N LEU A 430 -12.11 -23.28 -28.03
CA LEU A 430 -12.19 -22.51 -26.77
C LEU A 430 -11.24 -23.07 -25.71
N VAL A 431 -11.19 -24.40 -25.53
CA VAL A 431 -10.24 -25.02 -24.59
C VAL A 431 -8.78 -24.82 -25.03
N SER A 432 -8.50 -24.84 -26.34
CA SER A 432 -7.17 -24.53 -26.86
C SER A 432 -6.76 -23.08 -26.57
N ASP A 433 -7.69 -22.13 -26.64
CA ASP A 433 -7.44 -20.72 -26.34
C ASP A 433 -7.17 -20.53 -24.83
N LEU A 434 -7.90 -21.25 -23.96
CA LEU A 434 -7.63 -21.27 -22.52
C LEU A 434 -6.27 -21.88 -22.19
N PHE A 435 -5.87 -22.96 -22.89
CA PHE A 435 -4.53 -23.53 -22.75
C PHE A 435 -3.46 -22.51 -23.12
N ALA A 436 -3.61 -21.79 -24.24
CA ALA A 436 -2.66 -20.76 -24.64
C ALA A 436 -2.55 -19.63 -23.60
N ARG A 437 -3.68 -19.16 -23.06
CA ARG A 437 -3.71 -18.14 -22.00
C ARG A 437 -3.04 -18.59 -20.71
N PHE A 438 -3.21 -19.87 -20.36
CA PHE A 438 -2.51 -20.46 -19.22
C PHE A 438 -1.00 -20.47 -19.46
N GLU A 439 -0.55 -20.90 -20.63
CA GLU A 439 0.89 -20.89 -20.99
C GLU A 439 1.51 -19.48 -21.06
N GLU A 440 0.70 -18.46 -21.37
CA GLU A 440 1.11 -17.06 -21.37
C GLU A 440 1.26 -16.46 -19.97
N ASN A 441 0.91 -17.23 -18.93
CA ASN A 441 0.90 -16.79 -17.52
C ASN A 441 0.04 -15.53 -17.29
N GLN A 442 -1.10 -15.41 -17.97
CA GLN A 442 -2.01 -14.26 -17.81
C GLN A 442 -2.49 -14.16 -16.36
N LEU A 443 -2.36 -12.96 -15.76
CA LEU A 443 -2.64 -12.68 -14.33
C LEU A 443 -1.83 -13.56 -13.38
N ASP A 444 -0.60 -13.94 -13.78
CA ASP A 444 0.33 -14.78 -13.02
C ASP A 444 -0.22 -16.17 -12.62
N PHE A 445 -1.24 -16.63 -13.34
CA PHE A 445 -2.00 -17.80 -12.94
C PHE A 445 -1.23 -19.14 -13.09
N HIS A 446 -0.34 -19.25 -14.08
CA HIS A 446 0.44 -20.48 -14.29
C HIS A 446 1.48 -20.65 -13.20
N GLU A 447 2.30 -19.62 -12.98
CA GLU A 447 3.37 -19.65 -11.98
C GLU A 447 2.77 -19.85 -10.59
N THR A 448 1.73 -19.08 -10.23
CA THR A 448 1.07 -19.23 -8.92
C THR A 448 0.47 -20.63 -8.72
N LEU A 449 -0.11 -21.25 -9.76
CA LEU A 449 -0.66 -22.61 -9.64
C LEU A 449 0.44 -23.67 -9.48
N GLU A 450 1.56 -23.54 -10.20
CA GLU A 450 2.74 -24.42 -10.05
C GLU A 450 3.35 -24.28 -8.65
N GLU A 451 3.53 -23.05 -8.17
CA GLU A 451 4.07 -22.75 -6.84
C GLU A 451 3.17 -23.26 -5.72
N THR A 452 1.85 -23.17 -5.89
CA THR A 452 0.87 -23.70 -4.94
C THR A 452 1.04 -25.22 -4.78
N SER A 453 1.14 -25.95 -5.89
CA SER A 453 1.41 -27.40 -5.86
C SER A 453 1.77 -27.97 -7.24
N GLU A 454 2.95 -28.60 -7.34
CA GLU A 454 3.38 -29.37 -8.52
C GLU A 454 2.38 -30.50 -8.87
N ASP A 455 1.83 -31.19 -7.86
CA ASP A 455 0.83 -32.26 -8.05
C ASP A 455 -0.52 -31.71 -8.56
N LEU A 456 -0.87 -30.48 -8.18
CA LEU A 456 -2.06 -29.79 -8.66
C LEU A 456 -1.89 -29.35 -10.12
N TYR A 457 -0.74 -28.76 -10.43
CA TYR A 457 -0.34 -28.37 -11.77
C TYR A 457 -0.41 -29.53 -12.77
N HIS A 458 0.24 -30.66 -12.45
CA HIS A 458 0.20 -31.83 -13.33
C HIS A 458 -1.22 -32.37 -13.57
N ARG A 459 -2.09 -32.35 -12.55
CA ARG A 459 -3.49 -32.77 -12.73
C ARG A 459 -4.28 -31.78 -13.58
N PHE A 460 -4.12 -30.48 -13.33
CA PHE A 460 -4.83 -29.45 -14.06
C PHE A 460 -4.43 -29.46 -15.54
N GLU A 461 -3.15 -29.25 -15.83
CA GLU A 461 -2.69 -29.06 -17.21
C GLU A 461 -2.55 -30.39 -17.97
N GLU A 462 -1.68 -31.27 -17.48
CA GLU A 462 -1.26 -32.46 -18.23
C GLU A 462 -2.35 -33.53 -18.28
N GLU A 463 -3.03 -33.79 -17.15
CA GLU A 463 -4.05 -34.83 -17.08
C GLU A 463 -5.39 -34.37 -17.67
N HIS A 464 -5.86 -33.18 -17.30
CA HIS A 464 -7.22 -32.75 -17.63
C HIS A 464 -7.29 -31.73 -18.77
N LEU A 465 -6.59 -30.61 -18.72
CA LEU A 465 -6.74 -29.53 -19.71
C LEU A 465 -6.34 -29.98 -21.12
N ALA A 466 -5.14 -30.54 -21.28
CA ALA A 466 -4.66 -31.02 -22.58
C ALA A 466 -5.54 -32.16 -23.15
N SER A 467 -6.04 -33.03 -22.27
CA SER A 467 -6.91 -34.15 -22.66
C SER A 467 -8.33 -33.70 -23.00
N LEU A 468 -8.84 -32.63 -22.39
CA LEU A 468 -10.19 -32.11 -22.62
C LEU A 468 -10.38 -31.61 -24.06
N GLN A 469 -9.37 -30.92 -24.62
CA GLN A 469 -9.38 -30.52 -26.03
C GLN A 469 -9.54 -31.74 -26.94
N THR A 470 -8.71 -32.77 -26.73
CA THR A 470 -8.74 -34.01 -27.51
C THR A 470 -10.07 -34.73 -27.37
N ALA A 471 -10.68 -34.71 -26.17
CA ALA A 471 -11.99 -35.31 -25.93
C ALA A 471 -13.09 -34.62 -26.75
N TYR A 472 -13.09 -33.29 -26.83
CA TYR A 472 -14.02 -32.53 -27.67
C TYR A 472 -13.83 -32.83 -29.16
N GLU A 473 -12.60 -32.83 -29.68
CA GLU A 473 -12.32 -33.12 -31.09
C GLU A 473 -12.82 -34.51 -31.53
N ASN A 474 -12.73 -35.48 -30.63
CA ASN A 474 -13.15 -36.86 -30.89
C ASN A 474 -14.64 -37.10 -30.68
N GLY A 475 -15.37 -36.16 -30.04
CA GLY A 475 -16.76 -36.37 -29.65
C GLY A 475 -16.91 -37.52 -28.64
N ASP A 476 -15.96 -37.63 -27.71
CA ASP A 476 -15.95 -38.69 -26.69
C ASP A 476 -16.67 -38.19 -25.42
N ASP A 477 -17.96 -38.51 -25.31
CA ASP A 477 -18.83 -38.03 -24.21
C ASP A 477 -18.29 -38.39 -22.81
N ASP A 478 -17.72 -39.60 -22.65
CA ASP A 478 -17.22 -40.09 -21.36
C ASP A 478 -15.90 -39.37 -20.99
N ALA A 479 -15.00 -39.17 -21.97
CA ALA A 479 -13.76 -38.43 -21.76
C ALA A 479 -14.05 -36.93 -21.51
N VAL A 480 -14.99 -36.33 -22.25
CA VAL A 480 -15.42 -34.94 -22.03
C VAL A 480 -15.99 -34.78 -20.62
N GLY A 481 -16.79 -35.73 -20.14
CA GLY A 481 -17.23 -35.79 -18.73
C GLY A 481 -16.05 -35.76 -17.77
N THR A 482 -15.15 -36.73 -17.90
CA THR A 482 -14.02 -36.94 -16.99
C THR A 482 -13.09 -35.73 -16.91
N HIS A 483 -12.66 -35.19 -18.05
CA HIS A 483 -11.68 -34.10 -18.05
C HIS A 483 -12.30 -32.75 -17.71
N HIS A 484 -13.58 -32.52 -18.01
CA HIS A 484 -14.28 -31.30 -17.58
C HIS A 484 -14.43 -31.25 -16.06
N ASP A 485 -14.88 -32.35 -15.45
CA ASP A 485 -14.99 -32.41 -13.98
C ASP A 485 -13.60 -32.33 -13.33
N GLY A 486 -12.58 -32.89 -13.98
CA GLY A 486 -11.18 -32.83 -13.54
C GLY A 486 -10.59 -31.41 -13.52
N VAL A 487 -10.77 -30.60 -14.58
CA VAL A 487 -10.30 -29.21 -14.57
C VAL A 487 -11.02 -28.39 -13.50
N LEU A 488 -12.34 -28.55 -13.32
CA LEU A 488 -13.09 -27.83 -12.29
C LEU A 488 -12.66 -28.22 -10.87
N ALA A 489 -12.40 -29.51 -10.63
CA ALA A 489 -11.95 -29.99 -9.33
C ALA A 489 -10.55 -29.48 -8.98
N ALA A 490 -9.63 -29.44 -9.96
CA ALA A 490 -8.30 -28.87 -9.75
C ALA A 490 -8.37 -27.36 -9.45
N LEU A 491 -9.17 -26.60 -10.20
CA LEU A 491 -9.34 -25.17 -9.92
C LEU A 491 -9.98 -24.89 -8.55
N LEU A 492 -10.95 -25.70 -8.13
CA LEU A 492 -11.52 -25.58 -6.78
C LEU A 492 -10.50 -25.88 -5.67
N GLU A 493 -9.59 -26.81 -5.91
CA GLU A 493 -8.49 -27.11 -4.98
C GLU A 493 -7.47 -25.98 -4.92
N PHE A 494 -7.13 -25.38 -6.06
CA PHE A 494 -6.31 -24.17 -6.14
C PHE A 494 -6.93 -23.02 -5.33
N GLU A 495 -8.22 -22.76 -5.53
CA GLU A 495 -8.96 -21.73 -4.79
C GLU A 495 -8.98 -22.00 -3.28
N SER A 496 -9.09 -23.28 -2.88
CA SER A 496 -9.07 -23.68 -1.46
C SER A 496 -7.72 -23.48 -0.77
N ALA A 497 -6.65 -23.23 -1.52
CA ALA A 497 -5.35 -22.82 -0.97
C ALA A 497 -5.31 -21.34 -0.56
N HIS A 498 -6.32 -20.55 -0.96
CA HIS A 498 -6.45 -19.13 -0.63
C HIS A 498 -7.44 -18.92 0.52
N SER A 499 -7.55 -17.67 1.01
CA SER A 499 -8.59 -17.33 1.98
C SER A 499 -9.99 -17.44 1.37
N ALA A 500 -11.01 -17.68 2.20
CA ALA A 500 -12.39 -17.73 1.72
C ALA A 500 -12.85 -16.43 1.03
N ALA A 501 -12.28 -15.29 1.43
CA ALA A 501 -12.55 -14.00 0.82
C ALA A 501 -11.97 -13.89 -0.59
N VAL A 502 -10.73 -14.35 -0.81
CA VAL A 502 -10.14 -14.48 -2.15
C VAL A 502 -10.93 -15.52 -2.98
N ALA A 503 -11.18 -16.70 -2.42
CA ALA A 503 -11.94 -17.75 -3.11
C ALA A 503 -13.36 -17.30 -3.51
N SER A 504 -13.99 -16.41 -2.73
CA SER A 504 -15.32 -15.86 -3.04
C SER A 504 -15.38 -15.11 -4.37
N GLY A 505 -14.31 -14.42 -4.77
CA GLY A 505 -14.25 -13.70 -6.04
C GLY A 505 -14.27 -14.67 -7.24
N SER A 506 -13.51 -15.76 -7.15
CA SER A 506 -13.54 -16.85 -8.14
C SER A 506 -14.91 -17.54 -8.18
N GLY A 507 -15.45 -17.88 -7.01
CA GLY A 507 -16.75 -18.54 -6.86
C GLY A 507 -17.89 -17.71 -7.45
N ALA A 508 -17.94 -16.41 -7.12
CA ALA A 508 -18.93 -15.48 -7.65
C ALA A 508 -18.83 -15.34 -9.17
N THR A 509 -17.61 -15.18 -9.72
CA THR A 509 -17.39 -15.11 -11.18
C THR A 509 -17.98 -16.35 -11.88
N TYR A 510 -17.66 -17.54 -11.37
CA TYR A 510 -18.13 -18.79 -11.95
C TYR A 510 -19.65 -18.93 -11.91
N MET A 511 -20.26 -18.63 -10.76
CA MET A 511 -21.71 -18.72 -10.58
C MET A 511 -22.46 -17.70 -11.44
N VAL A 512 -21.94 -16.48 -11.57
CA VAL A 512 -22.49 -15.45 -12.47
C VAL A 512 -22.42 -15.94 -13.92
N GLY A 513 -21.29 -16.50 -14.35
CA GLY A 513 -21.17 -17.13 -15.67
C GLY A 513 -22.25 -18.17 -15.91
N LEU A 514 -22.43 -19.12 -14.98
CA LEU A 514 -23.48 -20.14 -15.08
C LEU A 514 -24.92 -19.56 -15.13
N ALA A 515 -25.18 -18.46 -14.44
CA ALA A 515 -26.49 -17.81 -14.47
C ALA A 515 -26.78 -17.14 -15.83
N PHE A 516 -25.77 -16.50 -16.44
CA PHE A 516 -25.90 -15.92 -17.78
C PHE A 516 -25.84 -16.96 -18.89
N ASP A 517 -25.10 -18.07 -18.72
CA ASP A 517 -25.22 -19.28 -19.54
C ASP A 517 -26.65 -19.80 -19.56
N ALA A 518 -27.29 -19.90 -18.40
CA ALA A 518 -28.68 -20.33 -18.31
C ALA A 518 -29.61 -19.38 -19.09
N ALA A 519 -29.39 -18.07 -18.99
CA ALA A 519 -30.13 -17.08 -19.77
C ALA A 519 -29.89 -17.24 -21.29
N ALA A 520 -28.65 -17.44 -21.72
CA ALA A 520 -28.29 -17.65 -23.11
C ALA A 520 -28.90 -18.93 -23.68
N THR A 521 -28.77 -20.06 -22.97
CA THR A 521 -29.38 -21.32 -23.36
C THR A 521 -30.91 -21.24 -23.41
N ASN A 522 -31.54 -20.48 -22.51
CA ASN A 522 -32.98 -20.22 -22.54
C ASN A 522 -33.39 -19.39 -23.77
N ALA A 523 -32.63 -18.35 -24.12
CA ALA A 523 -32.85 -17.55 -25.32
C ALA A 523 -32.79 -18.40 -26.60
N LEU A 524 -31.92 -19.41 -26.62
CA LEU A 524 -31.82 -20.41 -27.70
C LEU A 524 -32.94 -21.48 -27.67
N GLY A 525 -33.93 -21.34 -26.79
CA GLY A 525 -35.12 -22.19 -26.71
C GLY A 525 -34.95 -23.47 -25.90
N ASN A 526 -33.92 -23.57 -25.06
CA ASN A 526 -33.60 -24.77 -24.27
C ASN A 526 -33.83 -24.55 -22.76
N ALA A 527 -35.07 -24.26 -22.36
CA ALA A 527 -35.43 -23.96 -20.96
C ALA A 527 -35.06 -25.07 -19.96
N ASP A 528 -35.24 -26.35 -20.30
CA ASP A 528 -34.85 -27.48 -19.43
C ASP A 528 -33.34 -27.50 -19.15
N ARG A 529 -32.54 -27.12 -20.15
CA ARG A 529 -31.08 -27.04 -20.02
C ARG A 529 -30.68 -25.81 -19.20
N ALA A 530 -31.32 -24.66 -19.43
CA ALA A 530 -31.14 -23.47 -18.60
C ALA A 530 -31.39 -23.75 -17.11
N ALA A 531 -32.48 -24.45 -16.78
CA ALA A 531 -32.78 -24.86 -15.41
C ALA A 531 -31.70 -25.79 -14.84
N SER A 532 -31.15 -26.70 -15.66
CA SER A 532 -30.07 -27.60 -15.27
C SER A 532 -28.75 -26.86 -15.01
N THR A 533 -28.45 -25.82 -15.79
CA THR A 533 -27.25 -24.99 -15.58
C THR A 533 -27.36 -24.19 -14.28
N ALA A 534 -28.50 -23.54 -14.04
CA ALA A 534 -28.74 -22.79 -12.80
C ALA A 534 -28.71 -23.69 -11.55
N GLN A 535 -29.22 -24.93 -11.64
CA GLN A 535 -29.07 -25.93 -10.56
C GLN A 535 -27.61 -26.32 -10.32
N GLY A 536 -26.77 -26.32 -11.35
CA GLY A 536 -25.34 -26.54 -11.21
C GLY A 536 -24.65 -25.45 -10.39
N ALA A 537 -25.05 -24.18 -10.60
CA ALA A 537 -24.54 -23.07 -9.80
C ALA A 537 -24.93 -23.21 -8.32
N LEU A 538 -26.18 -23.59 -8.04
CA LEU A 538 -26.62 -23.85 -6.66
C LEU A 538 -25.84 -25.01 -6.03
N ALA A 539 -25.68 -26.12 -6.75
CA ALA A 539 -24.94 -27.27 -6.25
C ALA A 539 -23.45 -26.97 -5.99
N PHE A 540 -22.84 -26.07 -6.78
CA PHE A 540 -21.48 -25.58 -6.52
C PHE A 540 -21.42 -24.75 -5.23
N PHE A 541 -22.38 -23.84 -5.02
CA PHE A 541 -22.46 -23.06 -3.79
C PHE A 541 -22.66 -23.95 -2.56
N GLU A 542 -23.62 -24.88 -2.62
CA GLU A 542 -23.89 -25.86 -1.55
C GLU A 542 -22.71 -26.82 -1.28
N SER A 543 -21.72 -26.93 -2.18
CA SER A 543 -20.54 -27.75 -1.96
C SER A 543 -19.49 -27.07 -1.07
N GLY A 544 -19.77 -25.87 -0.57
CA GLY A 544 -18.85 -25.02 0.20
C GLY A 544 -18.11 -24.00 -0.68
N ALA A 545 -17.97 -24.25 -1.99
CA ALA A 545 -17.32 -23.35 -2.95
C ALA A 545 -15.99 -22.74 -2.44
N ALA A 546 -15.07 -23.59 -1.97
CA ALA A 546 -13.79 -23.18 -1.36
C ALA A 546 -13.95 -22.21 -0.17
N GLY A 547 -15.02 -22.39 0.63
CA GLY A 547 -15.33 -21.57 1.80
C GLY A 547 -16.20 -20.35 1.51
N TYR A 548 -16.53 -20.07 0.24
CA TYR A 548 -17.40 -18.95 -0.14
C TYR A 548 -18.79 -19.05 0.51
N HIS A 549 -19.35 -20.26 0.59
CA HIS A 549 -20.67 -20.49 1.17
C HIS A 549 -20.73 -20.09 2.65
N GLU A 550 -19.82 -20.65 3.45
CA GLU A 550 -19.72 -20.40 4.88
C GLU A 550 -19.32 -18.93 5.15
N ALA A 551 -18.43 -18.35 4.33
CA ALA A 551 -18.02 -16.97 4.46
C ALA A 551 -19.18 -15.99 4.22
N LEU A 552 -20.07 -16.26 3.26
CA LEU A 552 -21.24 -15.42 3.04
C LEU A 552 -22.22 -15.50 4.21
N GLU A 553 -22.49 -16.71 4.70
CA GLU A 553 -23.37 -16.94 5.86
C GLU A 553 -22.86 -16.18 7.09
N GLU A 554 -21.54 -16.19 7.31
CA GLU A 554 -20.91 -15.47 8.42
C GLU A 554 -20.90 -13.94 8.23
N ALA A 555 -20.68 -13.48 6.99
CA ALA A 555 -20.61 -12.05 6.67
C ALA A 555 -21.98 -11.35 6.78
N ASP A 556 -23.02 -11.95 6.21
CA ASP A 556 -24.37 -11.39 6.15
C ASP A 556 -25.41 -12.50 5.92
N GLU A 557 -26.00 -13.00 7.02
CA GLU A 557 -27.02 -14.07 7.01
C GLU A 557 -28.27 -13.69 6.18
N ASP A 558 -28.68 -12.41 6.18
CA ASP A 558 -29.84 -11.95 5.41
C ASP A 558 -29.52 -11.92 3.90
N LEU A 559 -28.30 -11.52 3.53
CA LEU A 559 -27.81 -11.58 2.15
C LEU A 559 -27.60 -13.02 1.70
N TYR A 560 -27.08 -13.90 2.55
CA TYR A 560 -26.95 -15.33 2.27
C TYR A 560 -28.29 -15.94 1.83
N HIS A 561 -29.36 -15.73 2.62
CA HIS A 561 -30.69 -16.24 2.27
C HIS A 561 -31.25 -15.60 1.00
N ARG A 562 -31.04 -14.31 0.79
CA ARG A 562 -31.46 -13.62 -0.44
C ARG A 562 -30.71 -14.13 -1.67
N PHE A 563 -29.41 -14.39 -1.53
CA PHE A 563 -28.53 -14.89 -2.57
C PHE A 563 -28.95 -16.30 -3.02
N GLU A 564 -29.14 -17.21 -2.07
CA GLU A 564 -29.48 -18.61 -2.34
C GLU A 564 -30.96 -18.79 -2.73
N ASP A 565 -31.89 -18.40 -1.85
CA ASP A 565 -33.30 -18.74 -1.97
C ASP A 565 -34.04 -17.85 -2.98
N GLU A 566 -33.76 -16.55 -2.96
CA GLU A 566 -34.51 -15.58 -3.77
C GLU A 566 -33.86 -15.35 -5.13
N ALA A 567 -32.57 -15.04 -5.15
CA ALA A 567 -31.88 -14.63 -6.37
C ALA A 567 -31.52 -15.84 -7.24
N LEU A 568 -30.72 -16.78 -6.72
CA LEU A 568 -30.33 -17.98 -7.47
C LEU A 568 -31.52 -18.94 -7.68
N GLY A 569 -32.33 -19.16 -6.64
CA GLY A 569 -33.61 -19.86 -6.74
C GLY A 569 -34.58 -19.21 -7.75
N GLY A 570 -34.50 -17.89 -7.90
CA GLY A 570 -35.24 -17.12 -8.92
C GLY A 570 -34.86 -17.48 -10.36
N VAL A 571 -33.57 -17.68 -10.65
CA VAL A 571 -33.09 -18.12 -11.98
C VAL A 571 -33.65 -19.51 -12.31
N ILE A 572 -33.57 -20.44 -11.36
CA ILE A 572 -34.09 -21.81 -11.51
C ILE A 572 -35.60 -21.80 -11.74
N SER A 573 -36.34 -20.99 -10.97
CA SER A 573 -37.79 -20.87 -11.09
C SER A 573 -38.21 -20.27 -12.42
N ALA A 574 -37.53 -19.19 -12.86
CA ALA A 574 -37.78 -18.57 -14.15
C ALA A 574 -37.59 -19.57 -15.31
N ALA A 575 -36.54 -20.39 -15.27
CA ALA A 575 -36.29 -21.38 -16.32
C ALA A 575 -37.35 -22.51 -16.34
N ASN A 576 -37.79 -22.99 -15.18
CA ASN A 576 -38.79 -24.06 -15.10
C ASN A 576 -40.21 -23.58 -15.46
N ASP A 577 -40.57 -22.37 -15.07
CA ASP A 577 -41.94 -21.86 -15.17
C ASP A 577 -42.18 -21.01 -16.44
N GLY A 578 -41.17 -20.88 -17.31
CA GLY A 578 -41.24 -20.06 -18.52
C GLY A 578 -41.27 -18.56 -18.24
N GLY A 579 -40.59 -18.14 -17.17
CA GLY A 579 -40.35 -16.75 -16.81
C GLY A 579 -39.17 -16.12 -17.57
N ASP A 580 -38.80 -14.91 -17.16
CA ASP A 580 -37.66 -14.18 -17.73
C ASP A 580 -36.36 -14.57 -17.02
N VAL A 581 -35.65 -15.56 -17.59
CA VAL A 581 -34.40 -16.08 -17.04
C VAL A 581 -33.30 -15.02 -17.04
N TYR A 582 -33.28 -14.14 -18.04
CA TYR A 582 -32.27 -13.09 -18.14
C TYR A 582 -32.45 -12.04 -17.05
N ALA A 583 -33.69 -11.59 -16.81
CA ALA A 583 -33.99 -10.68 -15.70
C ALA A 583 -33.65 -11.31 -14.34
N ALA A 584 -33.93 -12.60 -14.16
CA ALA A 584 -33.55 -13.32 -12.94
C ALA A 584 -32.02 -13.41 -12.76
N ALA A 585 -31.27 -13.68 -13.83
CA ALA A 585 -29.81 -13.71 -13.82
C ALA A 585 -29.22 -12.34 -13.43
N LYS A 586 -29.82 -11.22 -13.86
CA LYS A 586 -29.42 -9.87 -13.41
C LYS A 586 -29.65 -9.64 -11.92
N THR A 587 -30.77 -10.12 -11.37
CA THR A 587 -31.01 -10.06 -9.92
C THR A 587 -29.97 -10.87 -9.15
N PHE A 588 -29.64 -12.07 -9.63
CA PHE A 588 -28.59 -12.89 -9.04
C PHE A 588 -27.22 -12.24 -9.13
N TYR A 589 -26.89 -11.62 -10.26
CA TYR A 589 -25.65 -10.88 -10.44
C TYR A 589 -25.46 -9.78 -9.39
N GLY A 590 -26.50 -8.98 -9.12
CA GLY A 590 -26.45 -7.97 -8.06
C GLY A 590 -26.15 -8.58 -6.68
N ALA A 591 -26.84 -9.68 -6.34
CA ALA A 591 -26.59 -10.39 -5.09
C ALA A 591 -25.17 -10.98 -5.01
N ALA A 592 -24.60 -11.43 -6.13
CA ALA A 592 -23.25 -11.99 -6.20
C ALA A 592 -22.14 -10.95 -6.08
N VAL A 593 -22.37 -9.73 -6.57
CA VAL A 593 -21.44 -8.62 -6.34
C VAL A 593 -21.55 -8.13 -4.90
N GLU A 594 -22.77 -8.05 -4.35
CA GLU A 594 -23.00 -7.71 -2.94
C GLU A 594 -22.35 -8.72 -1.99
N SER A 595 -22.44 -10.03 -2.27
CA SER A 595 -21.87 -11.07 -1.40
C SER A 595 -20.36 -10.99 -1.30
N VAL A 596 -19.65 -10.77 -2.41
CA VAL A 596 -18.20 -10.62 -2.40
C VAL A 596 -17.80 -9.36 -1.62
N ARG A 597 -18.51 -8.23 -1.79
CA ARG A 597 -18.25 -7.02 -0.99
C ARG A 597 -18.51 -7.24 0.50
N ALA A 598 -19.59 -7.96 0.85
CA ALA A 598 -19.90 -8.28 2.24
C ALA A 598 -18.80 -9.14 2.86
N ILE A 599 -18.36 -10.20 2.15
CA ILE A 599 -17.28 -11.08 2.59
C ILE A 599 -15.94 -10.35 2.66
N VAL A 600 -15.59 -9.55 1.66
CA VAL A 600 -14.37 -8.74 1.65
C VAL A 600 -14.38 -7.75 2.82
N GLY A 601 -15.47 -7.01 3.01
CA GLY A 601 -15.65 -6.09 4.13
C GLY A 601 -15.65 -6.78 5.49
N SER A 602 -16.17 -8.00 5.58
CA SER A 602 -16.13 -8.83 6.80
C SER A 602 -14.84 -9.63 6.94
N SER A 603 -14.02 -9.76 5.89
CA SER A 603 -12.72 -10.43 5.92
C SER A 603 -11.64 -9.53 6.53
N GLY A 604 -11.86 -8.20 6.52
CA GLY A 604 -11.25 -7.27 7.48
C GLY A 604 -11.76 -7.43 8.93
N GLY A 605 -12.69 -8.37 9.15
CA GLY A 605 -13.38 -8.64 10.42
C GLY A 605 -12.59 -9.46 11.44
N GLY A 606 -11.26 -9.48 11.35
CA GLY A 606 -10.38 -9.87 12.47
C GLY A 606 -9.75 -8.67 13.19
N THR A 607 -9.65 -7.51 12.53
CA THR A 607 -8.84 -6.40 13.02
C THR A 607 -9.62 -5.16 13.39
N GLY A 608 -10.86 -4.92 12.98
CA GLY A 608 -11.65 -3.76 13.48
C GLY A 608 -11.75 -3.71 15.02
N PRO A 609 -12.26 -4.78 15.67
CA PRO A 609 -12.23 -4.91 17.13
C PRO A 609 -10.80 -4.96 17.69
N GLY A 610 -9.83 -5.48 16.93
CA GLY A 610 -8.42 -5.50 17.29
C GLY A 610 -7.82 -4.08 17.35
N ALA A 611 -7.80 -3.36 16.24
CA ALA A 611 -7.39 -1.97 16.12
C ALA A 611 -8.10 -1.09 17.15
N ALA A 612 -9.42 -1.21 17.31
CA ALA A 612 -10.16 -0.52 18.35
C ALA A 612 -9.65 -0.88 19.76
N SER A 613 -9.25 -2.14 20.01
CA SER A 613 -8.61 -2.55 21.26
C SER A 613 -7.25 -1.89 21.47
N ILE A 614 -6.45 -1.68 20.42
CA ILE A 614 -5.15 -1.00 20.53
C ILE A 614 -5.37 0.43 21.00
N VAL A 615 -6.30 1.16 20.38
CA VAL A 615 -6.60 2.56 20.77
C VAL A 615 -7.25 2.62 22.15
N SER A 616 -8.12 1.66 22.48
CA SER A 616 -8.69 1.53 23.83
C SER A 616 -7.63 1.26 24.89
N ASP A 617 -6.61 0.46 24.57
CA ASP A 617 -5.47 0.21 25.45
C ASP A 617 -4.62 1.48 25.63
N VAL A 618 -4.44 2.29 24.57
CA VAL A 618 -3.77 3.61 24.67
C VAL A 618 -4.56 4.50 25.63
N PHE A 619 -5.88 4.62 25.46
CA PHE A 619 -6.74 5.40 26.34
C PHE A 619 -6.62 4.94 27.81
N ALA A 620 -6.75 3.64 28.07
CA ALA A 620 -6.65 3.09 29.42
C ALA A 620 -5.27 3.31 30.07
N THR A 621 -4.21 3.32 29.25
CA THR A 621 -2.84 3.56 29.72
C THR A 621 -2.60 5.04 29.99
N PHE A 622 -3.11 5.93 29.13
CA PHE A 622 -3.06 7.37 29.30
C PHE A 622 -3.68 7.81 30.64
N GLU A 623 -4.86 7.30 30.99
CA GLU A 623 -5.57 7.63 32.26
C GLU A 623 -4.74 7.43 33.54
N ASN A 624 -3.69 6.60 33.49
CA ASN A 624 -2.84 6.30 34.64
C ASN A 624 -1.40 6.79 34.45
N ALA A 625 -1.09 7.45 33.34
CA ALA A 625 0.26 7.85 32.97
C ALA A 625 0.65 9.19 33.60
N THR A 626 1.93 9.37 33.94
CA THR A 626 2.48 10.68 34.37
C THR A 626 2.15 11.80 33.37
N VAL A 627 2.12 11.47 32.07
CA VAL A 627 1.87 12.45 31.00
C VAL A 627 0.43 12.96 30.95
N HIS A 628 -0.54 12.23 31.52
CA HIS A 628 -1.92 12.69 31.65
C HIS A 628 -2.02 13.90 32.57
N ASP A 629 -1.48 13.78 33.80
CA ASP A 629 -1.41 14.90 34.74
C ASP A 629 -0.61 16.06 34.14
N MET A 630 0.46 15.78 33.39
CA MET A 630 1.28 16.82 32.76
C MET A 630 0.50 17.59 31.70
N LEU A 631 -0.23 16.90 30.82
CA LEU A 631 -1.01 17.51 29.76
C LEU A 631 -2.18 18.32 30.34
N GLU A 632 -2.94 17.75 31.29
CA GLU A 632 -4.06 18.44 31.97
C GLU A 632 -3.59 19.75 32.64
N ASN A 633 -2.42 19.72 33.30
CA ASN A 633 -1.87 20.89 33.96
C ASN A 633 -1.23 21.90 33.01
N ALA A 634 -0.76 21.45 31.84
CA ALA A 634 -0.11 22.29 30.85
C ALA A 634 -1.13 23.11 30.04
N ASP A 635 -2.14 22.43 29.49
CA ASP A 635 -3.18 23.07 28.68
C ASP A 635 -4.47 22.23 28.65
N ALA A 636 -5.56 22.81 29.15
CA ALA A 636 -6.85 22.11 29.26
C ALA A 636 -7.52 21.86 27.89
N GLU A 637 -7.30 22.72 26.90
CA GLU A 637 -7.89 22.57 25.56
C GLU A 637 -7.17 21.48 24.76
N ALA A 638 -5.84 21.41 24.86
CA ALA A 638 -5.05 20.33 24.29
C ALA A 638 -5.40 18.97 24.93
N TYR A 639 -5.61 18.94 26.25
CA TYR A 639 -6.06 17.75 26.97
C TYR A 639 -7.44 17.27 26.48
N GLU A 640 -8.45 18.16 26.45
CA GLU A 640 -9.80 17.81 26.00
C GLU A 640 -9.81 17.36 24.53
N SER A 641 -8.99 17.98 23.68
CA SER A 641 -8.85 17.61 22.26
C SER A 641 -8.21 16.23 22.08
N PHE A 642 -7.21 15.90 22.89
CA PHE A 642 -6.56 14.58 22.89
C PHE A 642 -7.54 13.47 23.27
N GLU A 643 -8.31 13.65 24.35
CA GLU A 643 -9.33 12.69 24.76
C GLU A 643 -10.45 12.55 23.72
N ALA A 644 -10.91 13.66 23.15
CA ALA A 644 -11.95 13.64 22.13
C ALA A 644 -11.50 12.85 20.89
N ALA A 645 -10.28 13.12 20.41
CA ALA A 645 -9.73 12.43 19.24
C ALA A 645 -9.56 10.91 19.49
N LEU A 646 -9.14 10.49 20.69
CA LEU A 646 -9.10 9.07 21.05
C LEU A 646 -10.48 8.41 21.02
N ASN A 647 -11.49 9.05 21.61
CA ASN A 647 -12.85 8.51 21.66
C ASN A 647 -13.45 8.40 20.25
N ASP A 648 -13.30 9.44 19.44
CA ASP A 648 -13.78 9.46 18.05
C ASP A 648 -13.05 8.41 17.22
N TYR A 649 -11.75 8.19 17.46
CA TYR A 649 -10.99 7.19 16.73
C TYR A 649 -11.41 5.76 17.08
N VAL A 650 -11.66 5.44 18.36
CA VAL A 650 -12.21 4.13 18.76
C VAL A 650 -13.56 3.90 18.07
N ALA A 651 -14.46 4.89 18.09
CA ALA A 651 -15.77 4.79 17.45
C ALA A 651 -15.64 4.62 15.91
N GLY A 652 -14.68 5.30 15.29
CA GLY A 652 -14.32 5.14 13.89
C GLY A 652 -13.91 3.70 13.59
N LEU A 653 -12.96 3.14 14.33
CA LEU A 653 -12.46 1.78 14.13
C LEU A 653 -13.54 0.71 14.38
N GLU A 654 -14.40 0.89 15.39
CA GLU A 654 -15.56 0.01 15.63
C GLU A 654 -16.58 0.05 14.48
N SER A 655 -16.62 1.15 13.71
CA SER A 655 -17.46 1.31 12.53
C SER A 655 -16.73 1.09 11.20
N GLY A 656 -15.45 0.69 11.24
CA GLY A 656 -14.64 0.38 10.06
C GLY A 656 -13.93 1.57 9.40
N SER A 657 -13.92 2.76 10.01
CA SER A 657 -13.19 3.95 9.53
C SER A 657 -11.84 4.11 10.24
N THR A 658 -10.80 4.45 9.48
CA THR A 658 -9.45 4.79 9.98
C THR A 658 -9.18 6.30 10.04
N ASP A 659 -10.15 7.15 9.64
CA ASP A 659 -9.99 8.60 9.50
C ASP A 659 -9.59 9.30 10.81
N GLY A 660 -9.94 8.69 11.95
CA GLY A 660 -9.59 9.20 13.28
C GLY A 660 -8.08 9.18 13.59
N ALA A 661 -7.27 8.40 12.86
CA ALA A 661 -5.84 8.27 13.10
C ALA A 661 -5.10 9.62 12.97
N THR A 662 -5.37 10.38 11.90
CA THR A 662 -4.77 11.69 11.66
C THR A 662 -5.18 12.70 12.74
N ALA A 663 -6.46 12.73 13.10
CA ALA A 663 -6.96 13.63 14.14
C ALA A 663 -6.31 13.34 15.50
N PHE A 664 -6.19 12.06 15.86
CA PHE A 664 -5.50 11.64 17.08
C PHE A 664 -4.01 12.00 17.06
N ALA A 665 -3.32 11.75 15.95
CA ALA A 665 -1.91 12.13 15.80
C ALA A 665 -1.69 13.64 15.95
N ASN A 666 -2.58 14.46 15.37
CA ASN A 666 -2.47 15.92 15.48
C ASN A 666 -2.76 16.42 16.90
N ALA A 667 -3.70 15.79 17.61
CA ALA A 667 -3.96 16.09 19.01
C ALA A 667 -2.79 15.68 19.93
N ALA A 668 -2.18 14.51 19.70
CA ALA A 668 -1.00 14.04 20.42
C ALA A 668 0.21 14.96 20.23
N ARG A 669 0.48 15.38 18.98
CA ARG A 669 1.49 16.38 18.64
C ARG A 669 1.24 17.70 19.36
N THR A 670 0.01 18.22 19.33
CA THR A 670 -0.36 19.45 20.04
C THR A 670 -0.14 19.30 21.57
N GLY A 671 -0.48 18.15 22.13
CA GLY A 671 -0.20 17.82 23.52
C GLY A 671 1.29 17.81 23.84
N ALA A 672 2.15 17.31 22.93
CA ALA A 672 3.60 17.34 23.11
C ALA A 672 4.13 18.78 23.18
N PHE A 673 3.62 19.69 22.34
CA PHE A 673 3.91 21.13 22.44
C PHE A 673 3.43 21.73 23.76
N ALA A 674 2.25 21.36 24.25
CA ALA A 674 1.73 21.83 25.54
C ALA A 674 2.63 21.39 26.72
N VAL A 675 3.01 20.10 26.78
CA VAL A 675 3.83 19.53 27.86
C VAL A 675 5.22 20.16 27.97
N VAL A 676 5.78 20.66 26.86
CA VAL A 676 7.05 21.41 26.84
C VAL A 676 6.88 22.93 27.03
N GLY A 677 5.64 23.40 27.27
CA GLY A 677 5.33 24.80 27.53
C GLY A 677 5.30 25.67 26.28
N ALA A 678 4.99 25.09 25.12
CA ALA A 678 5.06 25.70 23.80
C ALA A 678 3.78 25.51 22.97
N VAL A 679 2.61 25.36 23.59
CA VAL A 679 1.34 25.11 22.87
C VAL A 679 1.04 26.17 21.80
N ASP A 680 1.38 27.44 22.05
CA ASP A 680 1.21 28.55 21.10
C ASP A 680 2.06 28.40 19.83
N SER A 681 3.05 27.51 19.85
CA SER A 681 3.93 27.18 18.73
C SER A 681 3.49 25.93 17.97
N ALA A 682 2.45 25.22 18.41
CA ALA A 682 1.95 24.04 17.74
C ALA A 682 1.41 24.43 16.34
N PRO A 683 1.86 23.80 15.24
CA PRO A 683 1.36 24.12 13.91
C PRO A 683 -0.15 23.87 13.78
N SER A 684 -0.89 24.75 13.11
CA SER A 684 -2.36 24.67 12.98
C SER A 684 -2.81 23.99 11.67
N ASP A 685 -3.73 23.04 11.75
CA ASP A 685 -4.23 22.25 10.60
C ASP A 685 -5.32 22.95 9.75
N SER A 686 -5.20 24.25 9.44
CA SER A 686 -6.18 24.88 8.54
C SER A 686 -5.82 24.69 7.06
N GLY A 687 -5.97 23.47 6.56
CA GLY A 687 -6.21 23.22 5.14
C GLY A 687 -7.61 23.72 4.77
N GLY A 688 -7.70 24.92 4.16
CA GLY A 688 -8.92 25.41 3.49
C GLY A 688 -9.47 26.77 3.93
N HIS A 689 -9.26 27.77 3.07
CA HIS A 689 -9.93 29.10 2.98
C HIS A 689 -9.60 30.22 4.00
N GLY A 690 -8.50 30.94 3.72
CA GLY A 690 -8.51 32.36 3.35
C GLY A 690 -8.40 33.45 4.43
N ASP A 691 -7.24 34.10 4.51
CA ASP A 691 -7.09 35.57 4.39
C ASP A 691 -5.66 35.93 3.99
N HIS A 692 -5.53 36.90 3.09
CA HIS A 692 -4.25 37.39 2.56
C HIS A 692 -3.44 38.10 3.66
N GLY A 693 -2.23 37.59 3.93
CA GLY A 693 -1.22 38.30 4.68
C GLY A 693 0.15 37.67 4.45
N GLY A 694 0.79 38.03 3.34
CA GLY A 694 2.13 37.55 3.03
C GLY A 694 3.13 37.92 4.11
N GLU A 695 3.86 36.92 4.58
CA GLU A 695 5.21 37.08 5.10
C GLU A 695 6.13 36.20 4.27
N GLU A 696 6.96 36.91 3.49
CA GLU A 696 7.96 36.39 2.58
C GLU A 696 9.08 35.70 3.36
N THR A 697 9.19 34.39 3.21
CA THR A 697 10.48 33.74 3.00
C THR A 697 10.65 33.60 1.50
N GLU A 698 11.14 34.66 0.85
CA GLU A 698 11.63 34.57 -0.53
C GLU A 698 12.81 33.59 -0.56
N THR A 699 12.53 32.32 -0.78
CA THR A 699 13.49 31.40 -1.35
C THR A 699 13.70 31.83 -2.80
N SER A 700 14.94 31.80 -3.26
CA SER A 700 15.37 32.30 -4.57
C SER A 700 14.89 31.46 -5.76
N LEU A 701 13.77 30.75 -5.58
CA LEU A 701 13.23 29.81 -6.54
C LEU A 701 12.52 30.54 -7.67
N SER A 702 12.89 30.21 -8.90
CA SER A 702 12.32 30.82 -10.11
C SER A 702 11.88 29.76 -11.10
N GLY A 703 10.69 29.93 -11.67
CA GLY A 703 10.22 29.11 -12.77
C GLY A 703 10.85 29.53 -14.11
N GLY A 704 10.79 28.64 -15.09
CA GLY A 704 11.16 28.91 -16.47
C GLY A 704 10.17 29.83 -17.20
N PRO A 705 10.43 30.14 -18.48
CA PRO A 705 9.58 31.04 -19.27
C PRO A 705 8.13 30.57 -19.46
N ASP A 706 7.88 29.27 -19.27
CA ASP A 706 6.57 28.64 -19.41
C ASP A 706 5.91 28.29 -18.05
N VAL A 707 6.46 28.81 -16.94
CA VAL A 707 5.78 28.83 -15.63
C VAL A 707 4.99 30.13 -15.53
N VAL A 708 3.69 30.00 -15.30
CA VAL A 708 2.71 31.10 -15.35
C VAL A 708 1.85 31.13 -14.08
N GLU A 709 1.29 32.30 -13.77
CA GLU A 709 0.35 32.46 -12.66
C GLU A 709 -1.03 31.89 -13.03
N GLY A 710 -1.50 30.94 -12.22
CA GLY A 710 -2.74 30.19 -12.43
C GLY A 710 -2.71 29.27 -13.65
N VAL A 711 -3.83 28.59 -13.88
CA VAL A 711 -4.03 27.75 -15.07
C VAL A 711 -4.51 28.61 -16.25
N PRO A 712 -3.83 28.61 -17.40
CA PRO A 712 -4.31 29.31 -18.59
C PRO A 712 -5.64 28.77 -19.12
N GLU A 713 -6.53 29.66 -19.56
CA GLU A 713 -7.84 29.28 -20.14
C GLU A 713 -7.73 28.45 -21.43
N ASP A 714 -6.55 28.44 -22.07
CA ASP A 714 -6.25 27.70 -23.29
C ASP A 714 -5.43 26.42 -23.04
N ALA A 715 -5.28 25.99 -21.78
CA ALA A 715 -4.83 24.63 -21.48
C ALA A 715 -5.93 23.63 -21.87
N ASN A 716 -5.54 22.59 -22.61
CA ASN A 716 -6.44 21.50 -22.97
C ASN A 716 -6.65 20.56 -21.78
N HIS A 717 -5.58 20.32 -21.01
CA HIS A 717 -5.52 19.36 -19.91
C HIS A 717 -4.83 19.95 -18.69
N ILE A 718 -5.17 19.44 -17.51
CA ILE A 718 -4.58 19.85 -16.23
C ILE A 718 -4.08 18.62 -15.52
N VAL A 719 -2.83 18.67 -15.05
CA VAL A 719 -2.27 17.74 -14.08
C VAL A 719 -2.12 18.52 -12.78
N ASP A 720 -2.79 18.09 -11.72
CA ASP A 720 -2.61 18.65 -10.39
C ASP A 720 -1.32 18.08 -9.78
N MET A 721 -0.41 18.96 -9.35
CA MET A 721 0.76 18.63 -8.55
C MET A 721 0.34 18.70 -7.09
N GLU A 722 0.00 17.55 -6.54
CA GLU A 722 -0.33 17.38 -5.13
C GLU A 722 0.94 17.42 -4.29
N ALA A 723 0.86 17.08 -2.99
CA ALA A 723 2.02 17.18 -2.12
C ALA A 723 3.24 16.42 -2.69
N VAL A 724 3.02 15.24 -3.26
CA VAL A 724 4.07 14.25 -3.59
C VAL A 724 3.75 13.41 -4.82
N ALA A 725 2.75 13.82 -5.60
CA ALA A 725 2.20 13.05 -6.71
C ALA A 725 1.70 13.98 -7.81
N TYR A 726 1.74 13.48 -9.05
CA TYR A 726 1.02 14.06 -10.17
C TYR A 726 -0.36 13.38 -10.27
N ALA A 727 -1.41 14.18 -10.43
CA ALA A 727 -2.79 13.71 -10.54
C ALA A 727 -3.45 14.30 -11.81
N PRO A 728 -3.68 13.50 -12.87
CA PRO A 728 -3.32 12.09 -12.99
C PRO A 728 -1.80 11.89 -13.18
N GLU A 729 -1.30 10.71 -12.82
CA GLU A 729 0.10 10.32 -13.01
C GLU A 729 0.42 10.13 -14.51
N GLU A 730 -0.49 9.47 -15.22
CA GLU A 730 -0.45 9.32 -16.68
C GLU A 730 -1.56 10.15 -17.35
N LEU A 731 -1.21 10.84 -18.44
CA LEU A 731 -2.15 11.67 -19.19
C LEU A 731 -1.98 11.43 -20.70
N THR A 732 -3.03 10.97 -21.36
CA THR A 732 -3.07 10.85 -22.83
C THR A 732 -3.58 12.15 -23.47
N VAL A 733 -2.85 12.66 -24.46
CA VAL A 733 -3.15 13.93 -25.16
C VAL A 733 -2.95 13.80 -26.67
N SER A 734 -3.56 14.68 -27.46
CA SER A 734 -3.33 14.72 -28.91
C SER A 734 -2.13 15.61 -29.27
N VAL A 735 -1.47 15.33 -30.40
CA VAL A 735 -0.45 16.22 -30.98
C VAL A 735 -1.01 17.64 -31.14
N GLY A 736 -0.37 18.60 -30.47
CA GLY A 736 -0.73 20.01 -30.42
C GLY A 736 -1.50 20.43 -29.18
N ASP A 737 -1.86 19.50 -28.29
CA ASP A 737 -2.50 19.81 -27.02
C ASP A 737 -1.53 20.47 -26.03
N LYS A 738 -2.08 21.39 -25.24
CA LYS A 738 -1.38 22.06 -24.16
C LYS A 738 -1.78 21.46 -22.81
N VAL A 739 -0.79 20.98 -22.06
CA VAL A 739 -0.95 20.48 -20.70
C VAL A 739 -0.49 21.55 -19.70
N ALA A 740 -1.25 21.73 -18.63
CA ALA A 740 -0.88 22.59 -17.51
C ALA A 740 -0.70 21.77 -16.23
N TRP A 741 0.50 21.80 -15.67
CA TRP A 741 0.79 21.23 -14.35
C TRP A 741 0.54 22.30 -13.29
N LYS A 742 -0.51 22.15 -12.48
CA LYS A 742 -0.98 23.12 -11.50
C LYS A 742 -0.50 22.77 -10.10
N HIS A 743 0.16 23.69 -9.40
CA HIS A 743 0.50 23.50 -8.00
C HIS A 743 -0.78 23.46 -7.13
N VAL A 744 -1.01 22.37 -6.40
CA VAL A 744 -2.15 22.18 -5.50
C VAL A 744 -1.73 22.10 -4.04
N GLY A 745 -0.61 21.45 -3.74
CA GLY A 745 -0.12 21.29 -2.37
C GLY A 745 1.33 20.88 -2.31
N GLY A 746 1.91 20.90 -1.10
CA GLY A 746 3.32 20.57 -0.85
C GLY A 746 4.30 21.69 -1.20
N GLU A 747 5.58 21.32 -1.21
CA GLU A 747 6.71 22.16 -1.58
C GLU A 747 6.67 22.58 -3.08
N PRO A 748 7.54 23.50 -3.53
CA PRO A 748 7.67 23.81 -4.94
C PRO A 748 8.03 22.56 -5.77
N HIS A 749 7.33 22.39 -6.89
CA HIS A 749 7.52 21.25 -7.79
C HIS A 749 8.37 21.62 -9.00
N SER A 750 8.95 20.63 -9.66
CA SER A 750 9.46 20.77 -11.04
C SER A 750 8.68 19.85 -11.96
N VAL A 751 8.67 20.11 -13.26
CA VAL A 751 8.20 19.14 -14.26
C VAL A 751 9.32 18.93 -15.25
N THR A 752 9.93 17.75 -15.25
CA THR A 752 11.20 17.51 -15.96
C THR A 752 11.11 16.23 -16.78
N ALA A 753 11.17 16.34 -18.11
CA ALA A 753 11.17 15.16 -18.97
C ALA A 753 12.40 14.27 -18.74
N VAL A 754 12.21 12.94 -18.82
CA VAL A 754 13.29 11.94 -18.79
C VAL A 754 13.87 11.82 -20.19
N GLU A 755 15.05 12.41 -20.41
CA GLU A 755 15.61 12.64 -21.75
C GLU A 755 15.88 11.32 -22.50
N ALA A 756 16.25 10.27 -21.79
CA ALA A 756 16.59 8.97 -22.36
C ALA A 756 15.40 8.25 -23.00
N ASP A 757 14.19 8.55 -22.51
CA ASP A 757 12.96 7.82 -22.84
C ASP A 757 12.01 8.66 -23.70
N LEU A 758 12.41 9.89 -24.06
CA LEU A 758 11.64 10.74 -24.97
C LEU A 758 11.55 10.13 -26.41
N PRO A 759 10.44 10.37 -27.13
CA PRO A 759 10.25 9.83 -28.48
C PRO A 759 11.29 10.38 -29.48
N GLU A 760 11.65 9.58 -30.49
CA GLU A 760 12.65 9.99 -31.49
C GLU A 760 12.19 11.27 -32.22
N GLY A 761 12.93 12.37 -32.00
CA GLY A 761 12.65 13.67 -32.61
C GLY A 761 11.84 14.63 -31.75
N ALA A 762 11.44 14.24 -30.54
CA ALA A 762 10.86 15.14 -29.55
C ALA A 762 11.88 16.20 -29.11
N THR A 763 11.40 17.41 -28.83
CA THR A 763 12.22 18.46 -28.23
C THR A 763 12.21 18.29 -26.73
N TYR A 764 13.36 18.43 -26.07
CA TYR A 764 13.46 18.35 -24.62
C TYR A 764 12.63 19.46 -23.94
N TRP A 765 12.01 19.14 -22.82
CA TRP A 765 11.15 20.07 -22.08
C TRP A 765 11.30 19.90 -20.57
N ALA A 766 11.28 21.02 -19.86
CA ALA A 766 11.30 21.06 -18.40
C ALA A 766 10.78 22.41 -17.90
N SER A 767 10.25 22.47 -16.69
CA SER A 767 9.66 23.66 -16.06
C SER A 767 10.62 24.84 -15.92
N GLY A 768 11.94 24.65 -16.02
CA GLY A 768 12.92 25.74 -16.07
C GLY A 768 13.29 26.22 -17.47
N GLY A 769 12.73 25.63 -18.54
CA GLY A 769 13.09 25.97 -19.92
C GLY A 769 14.52 25.55 -20.29
N PHE A 770 14.96 24.42 -19.74
CA PHE A 770 16.29 23.84 -19.99
C PHE A 770 16.33 23.06 -21.31
N GLU A 771 17.54 22.83 -21.83
CA GLU A 771 17.75 22.15 -23.12
C GLU A 771 18.08 20.65 -22.97
N SER A 772 18.23 20.15 -21.75
CA SER A 772 18.51 18.74 -21.44
C SER A 772 18.19 18.39 -19.99
N GLU A 773 18.02 17.10 -19.67
CA GLU A 773 17.68 16.65 -18.31
C GLU A 773 18.78 16.95 -17.31
N SER A 774 20.04 16.75 -17.71
CA SER A 774 21.18 17.12 -16.87
C SER A 774 21.19 18.62 -16.50
N ALA A 775 20.73 19.49 -17.42
CA ALA A 775 20.67 20.93 -17.17
C ALA A 775 19.46 21.29 -16.28
N ALA A 776 18.37 20.54 -16.37
CA ALA A 776 17.22 20.70 -15.49
C ALA A 776 17.54 20.31 -14.04
N ARG A 777 18.24 19.19 -13.85
CA ARG A 777 18.70 18.74 -12.53
C ARG A 777 19.73 19.72 -11.92
N GLU A 778 20.72 20.17 -12.69
CA GLU A 778 21.65 21.25 -12.24
C GLU A 778 20.91 22.57 -11.99
N GLY A 779 19.91 22.90 -12.80
CA GLY A 779 19.08 24.09 -12.64
C GLY A 779 18.30 24.09 -11.32
N TRP A 780 17.70 22.96 -10.98
CA TRP A 780 17.00 22.76 -9.71
C TRP A 780 17.91 23.02 -8.51
N GLU A 781 19.13 22.47 -8.51
CA GLU A 781 20.14 22.73 -7.48
C GLU A 781 20.50 24.23 -7.33
N ASN A 782 20.27 25.04 -8.37
CA ASN A 782 20.48 26.49 -8.36
C ASN A 782 19.20 27.30 -8.10
N GLY A 783 18.08 26.63 -7.81
CA GLY A 783 16.77 27.25 -7.58
C GLY A 783 16.04 27.69 -8.85
N GLU A 784 16.31 27.05 -9.98
CA GLU A 784 15.65 27.32 -11.26
C GLU A 784 14.73 26.15 -11.66
N GLY A 785 13.59 26.44 -12.30
CA GLY A 785 12.60 25.45 -12.72
C GLY A 785 11.48 25.15 -11.72
N ALA A 786 11.32 25.96 -10.67
CA ALA A 786 10.28 25.76 -9.68
C ALA A 786 8.89 26.25 -10.13
N VAL A 787 7.88 25.43 -9.86
CA VAL A 787 6.45 25.76 -9.94
C VAL A 787 5.90 25.84 -8.52
N GLN A 788 5.51 27.04 -8.10
CA GLN A 788 5.13 27.34 -6.72
C GLN A 788 3.61 27.49 -6.55
N SER A 789 3.16 27.63 -5.31
CA SER A 789 1.74 27.85 -5.01
C SER A 789 1.16 29.01 -5.81
N GLY A 790 0.02 28.75 -6.47
CA GLY A 790 -0.63 29.69 -7.37
C GLY A 790 -0.10 29.68 -8.80
N GLN A 791 0.93 28.90 -9.11
CA GLN A 791 1.53 28.80 -10.45
C GLN A 791 1.13 27.51 -11.18
N SER A 792 1.37 27.50 -12.48
CA SER A 792 1.31 26.31 -13.32
C SER A 792 2.45 26.32 -14.34
N TYR A 793 3.04 25.15 -14.63
CA TYR A 793 3.91 24.98 -15.79
C TYR A 793 3.05 24.56 -16.98
N VAL A 794 3.32 25.09 -18.18
CA VAL A 794 2.61 24.68 -19.39
C VAL A 794 3.54 24.16 -20.48
N HIS A 795 3.14 23.07 -21.14
CA HIS A 795 3.85 22.52 -22.27
C HIS A 795 2.88 22.15 -23.39
N THR A 796 3.31 22.28 -24.66
CA THR A 796 2.52 21.85 -25.83
C THR A 796 3.26 20.74 -26.54
N PHE A 797 2.62 19.58 -26.64
CA PHE A 797 3.26 18.38 -27.17
C PHE A 797 3.13 18.30 -28.69
N GLU A 798 4.24 18.33 -29.43
CA GLU A 798 4.24 18.29 -30.90
C GLU A 798 4.64 16.92 -31.49
N THR A 799 5.12 15.99 -30.67
CA THR A 799 5.66 14.70 -31.11
C THR A 799 4.93 13.55 -30.44
N ALA A 800 4.35 12.66 -31.24
CA ALA A 800 3.68 11.46 -30.75
C ALA A 800 4.66 10.48 -30.08
N GLY A 801 4.14 9.71 -29.12
CA GLY A 801 4.90 8.79 -28.27
C GLY A 801 4.80 9.16 -26.78
N GLU A 802 5.41 8.35 -25.94
CA GLU A 802 5.43 8.54 -24.48
C GLU A 802 6.47 9.58 -24.08
N HIS A 803 6.09 10.53 -23.22
CA HIS A 803 6.97 11.52 -22.63
C HIS A 803 6.95 11.36 -21.10
N PRO A 804 7.75 10.43 -20.55
CA PRO A 804 7.91 10.31 -19.11
C PRO A 804 8.60 11.56 -18.52
N TYR A 805 8.17 11.95 -17.34
CA TYR A 805 8.67 13.12 -16.61
C TYR A 805 8.67 12.88 -15.10
N VAL A 806 9.49 13.65 -14.39
CA VAL A 806 9.66 13.53 -12.94
C VAL A 806 9.56 14.90 -12.28
N CYS A 807 9.13 14.91 -11.02
CA CYS A 807 9.40 16.02 -10.11
C CYS A 807 10.78 15.81 -9.48
N ILE A 808 11.78 16.61 -9.84
CA ILE A 808 13.17 16.46 -9.35
C ILE A 808 13.25 16.36 -7.81
N PRO A 809 12.60 17.22 -7.01
CA PRO A 809 12.69 17.11 -5.55
C PRO A 809 11.97 15.86 -5.00
N HIS A 810 10.91 15.38 -5.65
CA HIS A 810 10.06 14.30 -5.12
C HIS A 810 10.16 13.00 -5.93
N GLU A 811 11.17 12.85 -6.79
CA GLU A 811 11.37 11.67 -7.63
C GLU A 811 11.58 10.41 -6.77
N ALA A 812 12.34 10.53 -5.68
CA ALA A 812 12.56 9.44 -4.74
C ALA A 812 11.26 8.98 -4.05
N ALA A 813 10.26 9.86 -3.94
CA ALA A 813 8.95 9.55 -3.39
C ALA A 813 8.00 8.89 -4.40
N GLY A 814 8.45 8.68 -5.63
CA GLY A 814 7.63 8.18 -6.72
C GLY A 814 6.82 9.27 -7.42
N MET A 815 7.17 10.56 -7.28
CA MET A 815 6.50 11.64 -8.03
C MET A 815 6.98 11.69 -9.48
N VAL A 816 6.59 10.67 -10.23
CA VAL A 816 6.82 10.50 -11.67
C VAL A 816 5.50 10.61 -12.40
N GLY A 817 5.54 10.84 -13.71
CA GLY A 817 4.35 10.83 -14.54
C GLY A 817 4.68 10.62 -16.00
N THR A 818 3.68 10.32 -16.81
CA THR A 818 3.84 10.08 -18.24
C THR A 818 2.81 10.86 -19.03
N VAL A 819 3.24 11.58 -20.07
CA VAL A 819 2.30 12.10 -21.07
C VAL A 819 2.39 11.25 -22.33
N VAL A 820 1.31 10.54 -22.66
CA VAL A 820 1.21 9.77 -23.91
C VAL A 820 0.63 10.68 -24.99
N VAL A 821 1.37 10.90 -26.08
CA VAL A 821 0.95 11.81 -27.15
C VAL A 821 0.54 11.01 -28.38
N GLU A 822 -0.72 11.15 -28.81
CA GLU A 822 -1.31 10.47 -29.97
C GLU A 822 -1.53 11.40 -31.18
N GLU A 823 -1.60 10.84 -32.40
CA GLU A 823 -1.73 11.59 -33.68
C GLU A 823 -3.05 12.34 -33.92
#